data_AF-A0A9P7U8T9-F1
#
_entry.id   AF-A0A9P7U8T9-F1
#
_cell.length_a   1.000
_cell.length_b   1.000
_cell.length_c   1.000
_cell.angle_alpha   90.00
_cell.angle_beta   90.00
_cell.angle_gamma   90.00
#
_symmetry.space_group_name_H-M   'P 1'
#
loop_
_entity.id
_entity.type
_entity.pdbx_description
1 polymer ?
#
loop_
_entity_poly.entity_id
_entity_poly.type
_entity_poly.pdbx_seq_one_letter_code
_entity_poly.pdbx_strand_id
1 'polypeptide(L)'
;MAEPRIDVDDQDQPLSSIQSAGGQSLVRQLLEIQTATIEQSKSLHFIQNLDCLYLDKTRDRKRPPQTRDSASEDDRPVWLRKSGLNAIKDLDYVAVSWTWGASEPYEDSTAGHHLVQLSNGKREPSGVRNRVFDRIRRYLKAQPGLQYVWIDMHCICQEPGPEKTRGMQAMDMVYKLSNHPIALLARPIESHEELCLLADVLQGNFVSKHASGEFRLSSFAESALERLRRALSLLDAITSDLWWTRAWTFQENYRCDGQMTLLIPHPEDGEIFREKTKNEKIFGNVVGDISISSRKFQTESTKLCKACIIAERNDGIPGLSGVAERILKTAPNYEFLLREAIPGGQLSTRWSQSPRIIKDIESRGSKFCHDRLAIVANCCQYSIRLDDAILRQGSHSMSLSMLALYLLNGEIMENACGGKGSRLLARCRGQTVADFIAEQSFANFCPPVLRRPLFYNNGCRFINVQLTEEGLKTSGHIWKLYRTLPTEQFALPASENRIHHSHWRRRTHIARRLAELRDAFHELEYDTLVQKLEEFLEANMRPKKKDFFSGKYMWTMAKMVVAAMDAQKPLVLGGLLDHQQFNYTGIFVLEDLEEEGYDEDKDEDEDEDDCFQDEDAYVGFFTDSDNDDASDSGESGTQEDDDDEVEIGSLSKPVYIFTSSKPMKESSENLYPNDIDKHVSIEVHGDNLESIGFQDEPGPKLLIERWVNGLCFFQNHSRRSVVFPWHPALRRGSHR
;
A
#
# COMPACT_ATOMS: atom_id res chain seq x y z
N MET A 1 -36.59 -7.96 -23.22
CA MET A 1 -35.33 -7.73 -22.50
C MET A 1 -34.97 -9.03 -21.84
N ALA A 2 -33.83 -9.63 -22.21
CA ALA A 2 -33.36 -10.86 -21.55
C ALA A 2 -33.02 -10.51 -20.09
N GLU A 3 -33.48 -11.32 -19.14
CA GLU A 3 -33.00 -11.25 -17.76
C GLU A 3 -31.46 -11.32 -17.78
N PRO A 4 -30.74 -10.49 -17.00
CA PRO A 4 -29.30 -10.62 -16.88
C PRO A 4 -29.00 -12.04 -16.40
N ARG A 5 -28.17 -12.78 -17.17
CA ARG A 5 -27.64 -14.07 -16.72
C ARG A 5 -27.07 -13.88 -15.32
N ILE A 6 -27.51 -14.71 -14.37
CA ILE A 6 -26.95 -14.74 -13.02
C ILE A 6 -25.44 -14.90 -13.17
N ASP A 7 -24.67 -13.91 -12.72
CA ASP A 7 -23.22 -13.99 -12.66
C ASP A 7 -22.88 -15.22 -11.80
N VAL A 8 -22.25 -16.24 -12.39
CA VAL A 8 -21.81 -17.43 -11.64
C VAL A 8 -20.53 -17.04 -10.92
N ASP A 9 -20.63 -16.79 -9.63
CA ASP A 9 -19.48 -16.53 -8.77
C ASP A 9 -18.79 -17.85 -8.41
N ASP A 10 -17.56 -18.03 -8.89
CA ASP A 10 -16.74 -19.22 -8.67
C ASP A 10 -15.67 -19.05 -7.60
N GLN A 11 -15.77 -18.01 -6.76
CA GLN A 11 -14.82 -17.70 -5.67
C GLN A 11 -14.47 -18.91 -4.77
N ASP A 12 -15.46 -19.76 -4.47
CA ASP A 12 -15.31 -20.89 -3.54
C ASP A 12 -14.91 -22.18 -4.29
N GLN A 13 -14.74 -22.11 -5.60
CA GLN A 13 -14.34 -23.25 -6.42
C GLN A 13 -12.83 -23.41 -6.41
N PRO A 14 -12.32 -24.65 -6.25
CA PRO A 14 -10.90 -24.90 -6.33
C PRO A 14 -10.42 -24.77 -7.79
N LEU A 15 -9.12 -24.48 -7.97
CA LEU A 15 -8.47 -24.37 -9.27
C LEU A 15 -8.75 -25.58 -10.21
N SER A 16 -8.82 -26.78 -9.65
CA SER A 16 -9.15 -28.01 -10.38
C SER A 16 -10.60 -28.05 -10.90
N SER A 17 -11.56 -27.53 -10.13
CA SER A 17 -12.97 -27.40 -10.55
C SER A 17 -13.11 -26.34 -11.64
N ILE A 18 -12.45 -25.18 -11.48
CA ILE A 18 -12.47 -24.11 -12.48
C ILE A 18 -11.87 -24.60 -13.81
N GLN A 19 -10.75 -25.34 -13.74
CA GLN A 19 -10.17 -25.96 -14.93
C GLN A 19 -11.15 -26.91 -15.63
N SER A 20 -11.85 -27.73 -14.86
CA SER A 20 -12.80 -28.73 -15.38
C SER A 20 -14.02 -28.05 -16.01
N ALA A 21 -14.54 -27.00 -15.38
CA ALA A 21 -15.68 -26.22 -15.88
C ALA A 21 -15.37 -25.46 -17.16
N GLY A 22 -14.17 -24.88 -17.28
CA GLY A 22 -13.75 -24.16 -18.48
C GLY A 22 -13.38 -25.06 -19.68
N GLY A 23 -13.31 -26.38 -19.51
CA GLY A 23 -13.05 -27.34 -20.60
C GLY A 23 -11.64 -27.27 -21.21
N GLN A 24 -10.76 -26.43 -20.70
CA GLN A 24 -9.40 -26.21 -21.21
C GLN A 24 -8.37 -25.96 -20.09
N SER A 25 -7.08 -25.86 -20.42
CA SER A 25 -6.05 -25.60 -19.41
C SER A 25 -6.24 -24.22 -18.77
N LEU A 26 -5.86 -24.10 -17.49
CA LEU A 26 -5.89 -22.81 -16.77
C LEU A 26 -5.07 -21.74 -17.50
N VAL A 27 -3.90 -22.12 -18.03
CA VAL A 27 -3.05 -21.24 -18.85
C VAL A 27 -3.81 -20.68 -20.04
N ARG A 28 -4.53 -21.52 -20.80
CA ARG A 28 -5.27 -21.06 -21.98
C ARG A 28 -6.41 -20.10 -21.61
N GLN A 29 -7.11 -20.37 -20.51
CA GLN A 29 -8.13 -19.45 -19.98
C GLN A 29 -7.52 -18.09 -19.59
N LEU A 30 -6.35 -18.08 -18.95
CA LEU A 30 -5.64 -16.84 -18.59
C LEU A 30 -5.21 -16.04 -19.83
N LEU A 31 -4.76 -16.72 -20.90
CA LEU A 31 -4.40 -16.06 -22.17
C LEU A 31 -5.62 -15.43 -22.85
N GLU A 32 -6.78 -16.07 -22.80
CA GLU A 32 -8.02 -15.50 -23.32
C GLU A 32 -8.48 -14.28 -22.49
N ILE A 33 -8.41 -14.37 -21.16
CA ILE A 33 -8.75 -13.26 -20.25
C ILE A 33 -7.86 -12.02 -20.52
N GLN A 34 -6.58 -12.20 -20.84
CA GLN A 34 -5.68 -11.09 -21.19
C GLN A 34 -6.20 -10.24 -22.36
N THR A 35 -7.02 -10.79 -23.26
CA THR A 35 -7.59 -10.02 -24.38
C THR A 35 -8.59 -8.96 -23.92
N ALA A 36 -9.12 -9.08 -22.69
CA ALA A 36 -9.99 -8.09 -22.06
C ALA A 36 -9.22 -6.97 -21.32
N THR A 37 -7.90 -6.87 -21.51
CA THR A 37 -7.09 -5.84 -20.84
C THR A 37 -7.40 -4.45 -21.37
N ILE A 38 -7.53 -3.51 -20.43
CA ILE A 38 -7.66 -2.08 -20.73
C ILE A 38 -6.65 -1.32 -19.86
N GLU A 39 -6.00 -0.33 -20.44
CA GLU A 39 -5.14 0.57 -19.68
C GLU A 39 -6.00 1.53 -18.86
N GLN A 40 -5.61 1.76 -17.62
CA GLN A 40 -6.29 2.74 -16.79
C GLN A 40 -5.98 4.16 -17.28
N SER A 41 -6.84 4.71 -18.12
CA SER A 41 -6.92 6.16 -18.31
C SER A 41 -7.63 6.75 -17.09
N LYS A 42 -6.90 6.98 -15.99
CA LYS A 42 -7.48 7.67 -14.82
C LYS A 42 -8.12 8.95 -15.32
N SER A 43 -9.43 9.06 -15.15
CA SER A 43 -10.16 10.21 -15.67
C SER A 43 -9.85 11.39 -14.77
N LEU A 44 -8.67 12.00 -14.93
CA LEU A 44 -8.31 13.25 -14.26
C LEU A 44 -9.40 14.29 -14.49
N HIS A 45 -10.03 14.25 -15.67
CA HIS A 45 -11.21 15.04 -15.99
C HIS A 45 -12.38 14.84 -15.01
N PHE A 46 -12.66 13.60 -14.56
CA PHE A 46 -13.71 13.32 -13.57
C PHE A 46 -13.39 13.97 -12.22
N ILE A 47 -12.14 13.90 -11.77
CA ILE A 47 -11.70 14.49 -10.49
C ILE A 47 -11.59 16.02 -10.56
N GLN A 48 -11.19 16.55 -11.72
CA GLN A 48 -11.16 18.00 -11.98
C GLN A 48 -12.55 18.64 -12.01
N ASN A 49 -13.58 17.85 -12.33
CA ASN A 49 -14.97 18.28 -12.43
C ASN A 49 -15.87 17.38 -11.57
N LEU A 50 -15.47 17.19 -10.32
CA LEU A 50 -16.18 16.31 -9.39
C LEU A 50 -17.53 16.93 -9.05
N ASP A 51 -18.63 16.22 -9.33
CA ASP A 51 -19.95 16.64 -8.88
C ASP A 51 -20.06 16.47 -7.36
N CYS A 52 -20.32 17.55 -6.64
CA CYS A 52 -20.57 17.55 -5.21
C CYS A 52 -21.94 18.15 -4.88
N LEU A 53 -22.54 17.66 -3.80
CA LEU A 53 -23.74 18.26 -3.21
C LEU A 53 -23.34 19.45 -2.34
N TYR A 54 -24.03 20.57 -2.56
CA TYR A 54 -23.88 21.81 -1.84
C TYR A 54 -25.09 22.03 -0.93
N LEU A 55 -24.83 22.20 0.37
CA LEU A 55 -25.82 22.55 1.39
C LEU A 55 -25.93 24.07 1.51
N ASP A 56 -27.01 24.63 0.96
CA ASP A 56 -27.26 26.08 0.95
C ASP A 56 -27.59 26.62 2.36
N LYS A 57 -26.55 27.06 3.10
CA LYS A 57 -26.67 27.67 4.44
C LYS A 57 -27.38 29.04 4.42
N THR A 58 -27.65 29.65 3.26
CA THR A 58 -28.08 31.06 3.17
C THR A 58 -29.57 31.29 3.45
N ARG A 59 -30.40 30.24 3.41
CA ARG A 59 -31.84 30.37 3.63
C ARG A 59 -32.31 30.28 5.08
N ASP A 60 -31.48 29.77 5.99
CA ASP A 60 -31.77 29.81 7.43
C ASP A 60 -31.73 31.25 7.99
N ARG A 61 -31.08 32.19 7.28
CA ARG A 61 -30.89 33.57 7.75
C ARG A 61 -31.86 34.62 7.20
N LYS A 62 -32.73 34.27 6.23
CA LYS A 62 -33.59 35.26 5.56
C LYS A 62 -35.03 34.78 5.40
N ARG A 63 -35.80 34.68 6.49
CA ARG A 63 -37.26 34.82 6.40
C ARG A 63 -37.81 35.77 7.48
N PRO A 64 -38.66 36.74 7.10
CA PRO A 64 -39.35 37.60 8.07
C PRO A 64 -40.31 36.75 8.94
N PRO A 65 -40.55 37.15 10.19
CA PRO A 65 -41.27 36.35 11.18
C PRO A 65 -42.79 36.41 11.01
N GLN A 66 -43.34 36.18 9.81
CA GLN A 66 -44.79 36.22 9.59
C GLN A 66 -45.25 35.27 8.49
N THR A 67 -45.42 33.99 8.84
CA THR A 67 -46.57 33.15 8.43
C THR A 67 -46.52 31.88 9.29
N ARG A 68 -47.38 31.83 10.32
CA ARG A 68 -47.65 30.64 11.13
C ARG A 68 -48.47 29.66 10.29
N ASP A 69 -47.78 28.83 9.51
CA ASP A 69 -48.32 27.54 9.10
C ASP A 69 -47.80 26.50 10.10
N SER A 70 -48.73 25.76 10.70
CA SER A 70 -48.57 24.76 11.77
C SER A 70 -47.81 23.48 11.37
N ALA A 71 -46.99 23.53 10.32
CA ALA A 71 -46.04 22.47 10.02
C ALA A 71 -44.77 22.71 10.85
N SER A 72 -44.31 21.71 11.60
CA SER A 72 -43.03 21.77 12.31
C SER A 72 -41.91 22.17 11.34
N GLU A 73 -40.92 22.94 11.80
CA GLU A 73 -39.74 23.27 10.98
C GLU A 73 -39.00 22.01 10.48
N ASP A 74 -39.17 20.88 11.18
CA ASP A 74 -38.62 19.56 10.85
C ASP A 74 -39.29 18.83 9.68
N ASP A 75 -40.52 19.21 9.27
CA ASP A 75 -41.27 18.53 8.20
C ASP A 75 -41.02 19.11 6.79
N ARG A 76 -40.17 20.13 6.67
CA ARG A 76 -39.92 20.81 5.38
C ARG A 76 -38.72 20.19 4.66
N PRO A 77 -38.88 19.77 3.38
CA PRO A 77 -37.82 19.09 2.67
C PRO A 77 -36.60 20.00 2.50
N VAL A 78 -35.41 19.45 2.73
CA VAL A 78 -34.17 20.23 2.69
C VAL A 78 -33.45 20.07 1.35
N TRP A 79 -32.92 21.18 0.86
CA TRP A 79 -32.53 21.34 -0.55
C TRP A 79 -31.03 21.13 -0.73
N LEU A 80 -30.66 20.31 -1.72
CA LEU A 80 -29.28 20.00 -2.07
C LEU A 80 -29.05 20.35 -3.55
N ARG A 81 -28.09 21.25 -3.82
CA ARG A 81 -27.70 21.62 -5.18
C ARG A 81 -26.50 20.82 -5.62
N LYS A 82 -26.38 20.49 -6.91
CA LYS A 82 -25.14 19.97 -7.47
C LYS A 82 -24.24 21.13 -7.88
N SER A 83 -22.96 21.04 -7.55
CA SER A 83 -21.91 21.96 -7.96
C SER A 83 -20.67 21.18 -8.34
N GLY A 84 -20.01 21.58 -9.42
CA GLY A 84 -18.70 21.04 -9.76
C GLY A 84 -17.62 21.55 -8.80
N LEU A 85 -16.72 20.67 -8.41
CA LEU A 85 -15.56 20.93 -7.57
C LEU A 85 -14.31 20.37 -8.27
N ASN A 86 -13.21 21.12 -8.24
CA ASN A 86 -11.93 20.59 -8.67
C ASN A 86 -11.23 19.96 -7.47
N ALA A 87 -11.41 18.65 -7.29
CA ALA A 87 -10.90 17.90 -6.14
C ALA A 87 -9.37 17.73 -6.12
N ILE A 88 -8.65 18.32 -7.08
CA ILE A 88 -7.19 18.39 -7.07
C ILE A 88 -6.72 19.69 -6.43
N LYS A 89 -7.49 20.78 -6.62
CA LYS A 89 -7.17 22.10 -6.09
C LYS A 89 -7.85 22.38 -4.76
N ASP A 90 -9.01 21.80 -4.55
CA ASP A 90 -9.83 21.98 -3.36
C ASP A 90 -10.12 20.60 -2.76
N LEU A 91 -9.40 20.31 -1.67
CA LEU A 91 -9.45 19.03 -0.95
C LEU A 91 -10.52 19.06 0.17
N ASP A 92 -11.14 20.21 0.43
CA ASP A 92 -12.01 20.48 1.57
C ASP A 92 -13.48 20.15 1.26
N TYR A 93 -13.71 18.88 0.91
CA TYR A 93 -15.03 18.30 0.76
C TYR A 93 -15.17 17.02 1.58
N VAL A 94 -16.42 16.67 1.91
CA VAL A 94 -16.71 15.47 2.69
C VAL A 94 -17.02 14.31 1.76
N ALA A 95 -16.12 13.33 1.66
CA ALA A 95 -16.40 12.06 0.99
C ALA A 95 -17.13 11.09 1.93
N VAL A 96 -18.39 10.77 1.62
CA VAL A 96 -19.25 9.99 2.52
C VAL A 96 -19.30 8.51 2.15
N SER A 97 -18.72 7.69 3.01
CA SER A 97 -18.84 6.23 2.98
C SER A 97 -20.05 5.76 3.78
N TRP A 98 -21.00 5.11 3.11
CA TRP A 98 -22.26 4.65 3.72
C TRP A 98 -22.77 3.36 3.05
N THR A 99 -23.69 2.67 3.71
CA THR A 99 -24.31 1.44 3.19
C THR A 99 -25.62 1.76 2.49
N TRP A 100 -25.81 1.29 1.25
CA TRP A 100 -27.08 1.52 0.54
C TRP A 100 -28.26 0.80 1.20
N GLY A 101 -28.02 -0.36 1.82
CA GLY A 101 -29.01 -1.09 2.62
C GLY A 101 -28.96 -0.68 4.08
N ALA A 102 -30.13 -0.57 4.72
CA ALA A 102 -30.26 -0.39 6.18
C ALA A 102 -29.55 -1.50 6.95
N SER A 103 -28.77 -1.10 7.95
CA SER A 103 -28.20 -2.04 8.92
C SER A 103 -29.21 -2.25 10.04
N GLU A 104 -30.13 -3.20 9.84
CA GLU A 104 -31.11 -3.57 10.86
C GLU A 104 -30.42 -4.19 12.09
N PRO A 105 -30.94 -3.95 13.32
CA PRO A 105 -32.14 -3.16 13.65
C PRO A 105 -31.87 -1.66 13.89
N TYR A 106 -30.64 -1.18 13.70
CA TYR A 106 -30.20 0.12 14.20
C TYR A 106 -30.57 1.31 13.29
N GLU A 107 -30.80 1.06 12.01
CA GLU A 107 -31.11 2.09 11.03
C GLU A 107 -32.44 1.80 10.31
N ASP A 108 -33.29 2.82 10.19
CA ASP A 108 -34.51 2.74 9.39
C ASP A 108 -34.22 2.94 7.88
N SER A 109 -35.11 2.42 7.03
CA SER A 109 -35.02 2.58 5.58
C SER A 109 -35.71 3.86 5.07
N THR A 110 -36.04 4.82 5.93
CA THR A 110 -36.81 6.00 5.51
C THR A 110 -35.95 6.96 4.69
N ALA A 111 -36.48 7.41 3.55
CA ALA A 111 -35.80 8.28 2.60
C ALA A 111 -36.78 9.31 2.00
N GLY A 112 -36.26 10.25 1.21
CA GLY A 112 -37.06 11.21 0.44
C GLY A 112 -37.37 12.54 1.12
N HIS A 113 -36.93 12.78 2.37
CA HIS A 113 -37.06 14.09 3.01
C HIS A 113 -36.15 15.15 2.34
N HIS A 114 -35.04 14.72 1.76
CA HIS A 114 -34.06 15.60 1.12
C HIS A 114 -34.29 15.62 -0.39
N LEU A 115 -34.40 16.83 -0.97
CA LEU A 115 -34.59 17.01 -2.41
C LEU A 115 -33.26 17.38 -3.08
N VAL A 116 -32.89 16.63 -4.11
CA VAL A 116 -31.66 16.85 -4.89
C VAL A 116 -31.99 17.46 -6.24
N GLN A 117 -31.22 18.46 -6.64
CA GLN A 117 -31.31 19.07 -7.96
C GLN A 117 -30.60 18.20 -9.01
N LEU A 118 -31.34 17.78 -10.03
CA LEU A 118 -30.79 17.11 -11.20
C LEU A 118 -30.15 18.10 -12.18
N SER A 119 -29.32 17.59 -13.10
CA SER A 119 -28.64 18.39 -14.14
C SER A 119 -29.60 19.14 -15.06
N ASN A 120 -30.85 18.67 -15.20
CA ASN A 120 -31.92 19.32 -15.96
C ASN A 120 -32.67 20.40 -15.14
N GLY A 121 -32.24 20.70 -13.92
CA GLY A 121 -32.86 21.66 -13.01
C GLY A 121 -34.11 21.16 -12.28
N LYS A 122 -34.61 19.96 -12.59
CA LYS A 122 -35.71 19.31 -11.85
C LYS A 122 -35.22 18.84 -10.49
N ARG A 123 -36.19 18.64 -9.58
CA ARG A 123 -35.95 18.26 -8.19
C ARG A 123 -36.60 16.93 -7.93
N GLU A 124 -35.84 16.01 -7.36
CA GLU A 124 -36.34 14.69 -7.03
C GLU A 124 -36.00 14.34 -5.58
N PRO A 125 -36.89 13.60 -4.89
CA PRO A 125 -36.57 13.02 -3.59
C PRO A 125 -35.35 12.12 -3.68
N SER A 126 -34.42 12.32 -2.76
CA SER A 126 -33.23 11.49 -2.65
C SER A 126 -33.57 10.09 -2.15
N GLY A 127 -33.00 9.06 -2.79
CA GLY A 127 -33.00 7.69 -2.28
C GLY A 127 -32.07 7.45 -1.08
N VAL A 128 -31.23 8.43 -0.72
CA VAL A 128 -30.39 8.37 0.49
C VAL A 128 -31.29 8.48 1.71
N ARG A 129 -31.06 7.63 2.72
CA ARG A 129 -31.81 7.62 3.98
C ARG A 129 -31.72 8.96 4.71
N ASN A 130 -32.80 9.37 5.36
CA ASN A 130 -32.87 10.65 6.06
C ASN A 130 -31.80 10.76 7.16
N ARG A 131 -31.64 9.68 7.94
CA ARG A 131 -30.63 9.55 9.00
C ARG A 131 -29.19 9.80 8.50
N VAL A 132 -28.86 9.36 7.29
CA VAL A 132 -27.53 9.57 6.69
C VAL A 132 -27.28 11.06 6.47
N PHE A 133 -28.21 11.78 5.85
CA PHE A 133 -28.04 13.22 5.65
C PHE A 133 -28.05 14.03 6.94
N ASP A 134 -28.84 13.63 7.94
CA ASP A 134 -28.87 14.34 9.23
C ASP A 134 -27.52 14.23 9.93
N ARG A 135 -26.88 13.07 9.87
CA ARG A 135 -25.52 12.85 10.41
C ARG A 135 -24.47 13.64 9.64
N ILE A 136 -24.52 13.65 8.30
CA ILE A 136 -23.65 14.49 7.47
C ILE A 136 -23.78 15.97 7.85
N ARG A 137 -25.01 16.45 8.09
CA ARG A 137 -25.23 17.84 8.53
C ARG A 137 -24.63 18.14 9.89
N ARG A 138 -24.75 17.22 10.86
CA ARG A 138 -24.13 17.41 12.18
C ARG A 138 -22.61 17.47 12.07
N TYR A 139 -22.01 16.62 11.24
CA TYR A 139 -20.58 16.66 10.95
C TYR A 139 -20.16 18.01 10.33
N LEU A 140 -20.87 18.48 9.31
CA LEU A 140 -20.60 19.79 8.68
C LEU A 140 -20.86 21.00 9.59
N LYS A 141 -21.71 20.87 10.60
CA LYS A 141 -21.89 21.92 11.63
C LYS A 141 -20.72 21.95 12.61
N ALA A 142 -20.12 20.79 12.89
CA ALA A 142 -18.96 20.66 13.76
C ALA A 142 -17.66 21.13 13.09
N GLN A 143 -17.60 21.11 11.75
CA GLN A 143 -16.44 21.54 10.95
C GLN A 143 -16.70 22.88 10.26
N PRO A 144 -16.09 23.99 10.71
CA PRO A 144 -16.17 25.28 10.02
C PRO A 144 -15.60 25.20 8.60
N GLY A 145 -16.12 26.00 7.67
CA GLY A 145 -15.60 26.08 6.30
C GLY A 145 -16.17 25.04 5.32
N LEU A 146 -16.52 23.83 5.77
CA LEU A 146 -17.01 22.76 4.89
C LEU A 146 -18.45 22.98 4.40
N GLN A 147 -18.64 22.80 3.08
CA GLN A 147 -19.93 22.99 2.40
C GLN A 147 -20.22 21.94 1.30
N TYR A 148 -19.19 21.26 0.81
CA TYR A 148 -19.31 20.28 -0.26
C TYR A 148 -19.36 18.86 0.30
N VAL A 149 -20.28 18.06 -0.21
CA VAL A 149 -20.48 16.65 0.15
C VAL A 149 -20.48 15.80 -1.09
N TRP A 150 -19.59 14.82 -1.16
CA TRP A 150 -19.62 13.80 -2.18
C TRP A 150 -20.28 12.54 -1.65
N ILE A 151 -21.26 12.03 -2.40
CA ILE A 151 -21.97 10.78 -2.12
C ILE A 151 -22.20 10.02 -3.42
N ASP A 152 -21.73 8.79 -3.47
CA ASP A 152 -21.69 7.91 -4.65
C ASP A 152 -23.02 7.86 -5.43
N MET A 153 -24.15 7.70 -4.74
CA MET A 153 -25.46 7.55 -5.38
C MET A 153 -25.92 8.78 -6.17
N HIS A 154 -25.50 9.99 -5.77
CA HIS A 154 -25.88 11.24 -6.45
C HIS A 154 -24.76 11.84 -7.30
N CYS A 155 -23.51 11.59 -6.92
CA CYS A 155 -22.33 12.21 -7.53
C CYS A 155 -21.72 11.33 -8.64
N ILE A 156 -22.21 10.10 -8.81
CA ILE A 156 -21.91 9.23 -9.95
C ILE A 156 -23.19 8.98 -10.75
N CYS A 157 -23.06 8.97 -12.09
CA CYS A 157 -24.13 8.54 -12.98
C CYS A 157 -24.48 7.06 -12.74
N GLN A 158 -25.71 6.79 -12.34
CA GLN A 158 -26.15 5.43 -11.98
C GLN A 158 -26.62 4.60 -13.18
N GLU A 159 -26.84 5.25 -14.33
CA GLU A 159 -27.26 4.60 -15.56
C GLU A 159 -26.12 3.74 -16.13
N PRO A 160 -26.40 2.54 -16.67
CA PRO A 160 -25.37 1.70 -17.29
C PRO A 160 -24.71 2.43 -18.46
N GLY A 161 -23.39 2.54 -18.43
CA GLY A 161 -22.62 3.16 -19.50
C GLY A 161 -21.19 3.53 -19.10
N PRO A 162 -20.42 4.09 -20.04
CA PRO A 162 -19.01 4.44 -19.83
C PRO A 162 -18.78 5.43 -18.69
N GLU A 163 -19.73 6.34 -18.46
CA GLU A 163 -19.67 7.34 -17.39
C GLU A 163 -19.73 6.71 -16.00
N LYS A 164 -20.61 5.72 -15.81
CA LYS A 164 -20.68 4.94 -14.57
C LYS A 164 -19.37 4.20 -14.32
N THR A 165 -18.85 3.51 -15.33
CA THR A 165 -17.58 2.79 -15.24
C THR A 165 -16.44 3.73 -14.88
N ARG A 166 -16.38 4.92 -15.50
CA ARG A 166 -15.38 5.96 -15.17
C ARG A 166 -15.50 6.44 -13.73
N GLY A 167 -16.72 6.71 -13.26
CA GLY A 167 -16.96 7.11 -11.87
C GLY A 167 -16.53 6.04 -10.87
N MET A 168 -16.91 4.78 -11.11
CA MET A 168 -16.50 3.64 -10.28
C MET A 168 -14.98 3.44 -10.25
N GLN A 169 -14.31 3.58 -11.39
CA GLN A 169 -12.85 3.48 -11.49
C GLN A 169 -12.10 4.67 -10.89
N ALA A 170 -12.76 5.79 -10.62
CA ALA A 170 -12.18 7.00 -10.04
C ALA A 170 -12.51 7.19 -8.54
N MET A 171 -13.34 6.32 -7.95
CA MET A 171 -13.74 6.42 -6.55
C MET A 171 -12.55 6.42 -5.59
N ASP A 172 -11.51 5.65 -5.87
CA ASP A 172 -10.31 5.58 -5.05
C ASP A 172 -9.64 6.96 -4.89
N MET A 173 -9.67 7.78 -5.93
CA MET A 173 -9.12 9.14 -5.90
C MET A 173 -9.99 10.10 -5.10
N VAL A 174 -11.31 9.98 -5.18
CA VAL A 174 -12.22 10.86 -4.41
C VAL A 174 -11.96 10.69 -2.92
N TYR A 175 -11.89 9.45 -2.45
CA TYR A 175 -11.59 9.18 -1.05
C TYR A 175 -10.16 9.53 -0.66
N LYS A 176 -9.19 9.34 -1.56
CA LYS A 176 -7.78 9.70 -1.31
C LYS A 176 -7.55 11.21 -1.20
N LEU A 177 -8.23 12.02 -2.02
CA LEU A 177 -7.98 13.47 -2.11
C LEU A 177 -8.82 14.28 -1.12
N SER A 178 -9.91 13.71 -0.60
CA SER A 178 -10.74 14.38 0.41
C SER A 178 -10.00 14.49 1.74
N ASN A 179 -9.89 15.69 2.32
CA ASN A 179 -9.41 15.92 3.69
C ASN A 179 -10.41 15.44 4.76
N HIS A 180 -11.68 15.20 4.38
CA HIS A 180 -12.74 14.81 5.30
C HIS A 180 -13.50 13.54 4.86
N PRO A 181 -12.83 12.39 4.70
CA PRO A 181 -13.52 11.14 4.43
C PRO A 181 -14.19 10.64 5.72
N ILE A 182 -15.50 10.39 5.65
CA ILE A 182 -16.27 9.90 6.80
C ILE A 182 -16.94 8.56 6.50
N ALA A 183 -16.99 7.69 7.49
CA ALA A 183 -17.72 6.43 7.46
C ALA A 183 -18.87 6.45 8.46
N LEU A 184 -20.07 6.16 7.98
CA LEU A 184 -21.27 6.16 8.81
C LEU A 184 -21.57 4.73 9.28
N LEU A 185 -21.17 4.39 10.51
CA LEU A 185 -21.59 3.14 11.15
C LEU A 185 -23.02 3.26 11.68
N ALA A 186 -23.78 2.18 11.66
CA ALA A 186 -25.16 2.16 12.12
C ALA A 186 -25.29 1.72 13.58
N ARG A 187 -24.47 0.75 14.01
CA ARG A 187 -24.47 0.22 15.38
C ARG A 187 -24.10 1.32 16.39
N PRO A 188 -25.00 1.74 17.29
CA PRO A 188 -24.72 2.81 18.23
C PRO A 188 -23.84 2.35 19.40
N ILE A 189 -23.22 3.30 20.09
CA ILE A 189 -22.72 3.11 21.46
C ILE A 189 -23.92 3.23 22.39
N GLU A 190 -24.32 2.15 23.05
CA GLU A 190 -25.60 2.08 23.76
C GLU A 190 -25.53 2.60 25.21
N SER A 191 -24.33 2.61 25.80
CA SER A 191 -24.16 2.97 27.21
C SER A 191 -22.87 3.74 27.49
N HIS A 192 -22.84 4.45 28.62
CA HIS A 192 -21.63 5.10 29.13
C HIS A 192 -20.47 4.10 29.33
N GLU A 193 -20.79 2.86 29.72
CA GLU A 193 -19.78 1.83 29.92
C GLU A 193 -19.12 1.39 28.61
N GLU A 194 -19.88 1.20 27.54
CA GLU A 194 -19.31 0.93 26.21
C GLU A 194 -18.37 2.05 25.76
N LEU A 195 -18.75 3.30 25.99
CA LEU A 195 -17.91 4.45 25.65
C LEU A 195 -16.58 4.42 26.42
N CYS A 196 -16.62 4.10 27.72
CA CYS A 196 -15.42 3.94 28.55
C CYS A 196 -14.53 2.77 28.10
N LEU A 197 -15.13 1.62 27.73
CA LEU A 197 -14.39 0.48 27.19
C LEU A 197 -13.70 0.83 25.88
N LEU A 198 -14.40 1.54 24.98
CA LEU A 198 -13.82 2.00 23.73
C LEU A 198 -12.69 3.00 23.97
N ALA A 199 -12.82 3.89 24.94
CA ALA A 199 -11.75 4.82 25.34
C ALA A 199 -10.49 4.04 25.79
N ASP A 200 -10.65 3.02 26.65
CA ASP A 200 -9.54 2.20 27.13
C ASP A 200 -8.82 1.46 25.99
N VAL A 201 -9.58 0.92 25.02
CA VAL A 201 -8.99 0.31 23.82
C VAL A 201 -8.22 1.35 23.02
N LEU A 202 -8.83 2.49 22.69
CA LEU A 202 -8.22 3.53 21.85
C LEU A 202 -7.03 4.23 22.53
N GLN A 203 -6.91 4.15 23.85
CA GLN A 203 -5.75 4.64 24.60
C GLN A 203 -4.63 3.59 24.70
N GLY A 204 -4.89 2.34 24.32
CA GLY A 204 -3.91 1.25 24.41
C GLY A 204 -3.76 0.66 25.81
N ASN A 205 -4.69 0.92 26.74
CA ASN A 205 -4.54 0.56 28.17
C ASN A 205 -4.43 -0.96 28.40
N PHE A 206 -4.96 -1.78 27.48
CA PHE A 206 -4.94 -3.24 27.58
C PHE A 206 -3.66 -3.90 27.06
N VAL A 207 -2.79 -3.15 26.37
CA VAL A 207 -1.63 -3.71 25.66
C VAL A 207 -0.33 -3.11 26.18
N SER A 208 0.70 -3.94 26.28
CA SER A 208 2.09 -3.52 26.51
C SER A 208 2.99 -4.03 25.38
N LYS A 209 4.03 -3.26 25.04
CA LYS A 209 5.05 -3.67 24.05
C LYS A 209 6.19 -4.36 24.78
N HIS A 210 6.46 -5.62 24.44
CA HIS A 210 7.59 -6.37 24.98
C HIS A 210 8.90 -5.97 24.29
N ALA A 211 10.06 -6.25 24.91
CA ALA A 211 11.38 -5.94 24.35
C ALA A 211 11.64 -6.63 22.99
N SER A 212 10.96 -7.75 22.73
CA SER A 212 11.00 -8.47 21.45
C SER A 212 10.13 -7.85 20.35
N GLY A 213 9.50 -6.70 20.61
CA GLY A 213 8.56 -6.06 19.68
C GLY A 213 7.14 -6.66 19.68
N GLU A 214 6.92 -7.77 20.38
CA GLU A 214 5.60 -8.41 20.51
C GLU A 214 4.64 -7.58 21.38
N PHE A 215 3.35 -7.62 21.03
CA PHE A 215 2.29 -7.06 21.85
C PHE A 215 1.78 -8.10 22.84
N ARG A 216 1.79 -7.76 24.13
CA ARG A 216 1.27 -8.61 25.21
C ARG A 216 0.21 -7.89 26.00
N LEU A 217 -0.62 -8.64 26.72
CA LEU A 217 -1.59 -8.04 27.63
C LEU A 217 -0.84 -7.25 28.71
N SER A 218 -1.37 -6.08 29.08
CA SER A 218 -0.85 -5.31 30.20
C SER A 218 -1.23 -5.97 31.53
N SER A 219 -0.50 -5.65 32.60
CA SER A 219 -0.86 -6.10 33.96
C SER A 219 -2.28 -5.65 34.38
N PHE A 220 -2.73 -4.50 33.87
CA PHE A 220 -4.11 -4.04 34.01
C PHE A 220 -5.09 -4.97 33.30
N ALA A 221 -4.82 -5.41 32.08
CA ALA A 221 -5.69 -6.32 31.34
C ALA A 221 -5.80 -7.69 32.02
N GLU A 222 -4.69 -8.22 32.56
CA GLU A 222 -4.65 -9.48 33.29
C GLU A 222 -5.50 -9.44 34.58
N SER A 223 -5.39 -8.33 35.33
CA SER A 223 -6.19 -8.13 36.55
C SER A 223 -7.66 -7.79 36.28
N ALA A 224 -7.99 -7.31 35.08
CA ALA A 224 -9.33 -6.90 34.66
C ALA A 224 -9.88 -7.74 33.50
N LEU A 225 -9.71 -9.06 33.55
CA LEU A 225 -10.07 -9.98 32.46
C LEU A 225 -11.53 -9.86 31.99
N GLU A 226 -12.47 -9.61 32.91
CA GLU A 226 -13.88 -9.42 32.53
C GLU A 226 -14.08 -8.12 31.75
N ARG A 227 -13.37 -7.05 32.13
CA ARG A 227 -13.36 -5.78 31.37
C ARG A 227 -12.78 -5.99 29.97
N LEU A 228 -11.71 -6.77 29.85
CA LEU A 228 -11.10 -7.14 28.57
C LEU A 228 -12.07 -7.91 27.66
N ARG A 229 -12.77 -8.92 28.19
CA ARG A 229 -13.77 -9.69 27.41
C ARG A 229 -14.89 -8.81 26.88
N ARG A 230 -15.34 -7.86 27.70
CA ARG A 230 -16.37 -6.90 27.31
C ARG A 230 -15.88 -5.90 26.28
N ALA A 231 -14.62 -5.45 26.39
CA ALA A 231 -13.98 -4.64 25.35
C ALA A 231 -13.88 -5.40 24.01
N LEU A 232 -13.46 -6.66 24.02
CA LEU A 232 -13.44 -7.50 22.80
C LEU A 232 -14.83 -7.70 22.22
N SER A 233 -15.84 -7.95 23.06
CA SER A 233 -17.23 -8.10 22.61
C SER A 233 -17.77 -6.82 21.99
N LEU A 234 -17.41 -5.65 22.54
CA LEU A 234 -17.73 -4.35 21.96
C LEU A 234 -17.06 -4.15 20.60
N LEU A 235 -15.78 -4.50 20.47
CA LEU A 235 -15.06 -4.43 19.19
C LEU A 235 -15.69 -5.35 18.15
N ASP A 236 -16.00 -6.60 18.51
CA ASP A 236 -16.67 -7.57 17.63
C ASP A 236 -18.02 -7.01 17.16
N ALA A 237 -18.82 -6.41 18.05
CA ALA A 237 -20.09 -5.78 17.72
C ALA A 237 -19.93 -4.57 16.78
N ILE A 238 -18.94 -3.71 17.00
CA ILE A 238 -18.63 -2.57 16.10
C ILE A 238 -18.18 -3.08 14.72
N THR A 239 -17.31 -4.10 14.67
CA THR A 239 -16.81 -4.67 13.41
C THR A 239 -17.83 -5.56 12.70
N SER A 240 -18.90 -5.98 13.37
CA SER A 240 -20.02 -6.72 12.76
C SER A 240 -21.00 -5.81 12.02
N ASP A 241 -20.84 -4.48 12.08
CA ASP A 241 -21.67 -3.53 11.34
C ASP A 241 -21.60 -3.80 9.83
N LEU A 242 -22.74 -3.63 9.14
CA LEU A 242 -22.87 -3.87 7.70
C LEU A 242 -21.80 -3.13 6.90
N TRP A 243 -21.38 -1.94 7.34
CA TRP A 243 -20.33 -1.16 6.70
C TRP A 243 -19.01 -1.94 6.59
N TRP A 244 -18.62 -2.68 7.62
CA TRP A 244 -17.38 -3.46 7.59
C TRP A 244 -17.45 -4.73 6.73
N THR A 245 -18.64 -5.15 6.31
CA THR A 245 -18.80 -6.41 5.56
C THR A 245 -18.78 -6.21 4.04
N ARG A 246 -18.89 -4.96 3.55
CA ARG A 246 -18.94 -4.66 2.10
C ARG A 246 -17.55 -4.47 1.50
N ALA A 247 -17.40 -4.83 0.23
CA ALA A 247 -16.14 -4.68 -0.50
C ALA A 247 -15.85 -3.22 -0.88
N TRP A 248 -16.87 -2.43 -1.26
CA TRP A 248 -16.70 -1.02 -1.61
C TRP A 248 -16.23 -0.17 -0.42
N THR A 249 -16.87 -0.32 0.73
CA THR A 249 -16.49 0.40 1.97
C THR A 249 -15.07 0.07 2.42
N PHE A 250 -14.59 -1.16 2.16
CA PHE A 250 -13.19 -1.52 2.36
C PHE A 250 -12.25 -0.67 1.49
N GLN A 251 -12.50 -0.57 0.18
CA GLN A 251 -11.70 0.29 -0.70
C GLN A 251 -11.73 1.74 -0.20
N GLU A 252 -12.90 2.26 0.12
CA GLU A 252 -13.08 3.64 0.57
C GLU A 252 -12.24 3.92 1.82
N ASN A 253 -12.31 3.04 2.84
CA ASN A 253 -11.48 3.16 4.04
C ASN A 253 -9.98 3.02 3.74
N TYR A 254 -9.60 2.03 2.93
CA TYR A 254 -8.21 1.72 2.62
C TYR A 254 -7.52 2.83 1.81
N ARG A 255 -8.25 3.49 0.90
CA ARG A 255 -7.70 4.52 -0.01
C ARG A 255 -7.58 5.92 0.60
N CYS A 256 -8.18 6.16 1.77
CA CYS A 256 -8.07 7.43 2.50
C CYS A 256 -6.74 7.64 3.25
N ASP A 257 -5.75 6.74 3.09
CA ASP A 257 -4.46 6.78 3.78
C ASP A 257 -4.56 6.98 5.32
N GLY A 258 -5.61 6.41 5.91
CA GLY A 258 -5.88 6.50 7.34
C GLY A 258 -6.55 7.79 7.83
N GLN A 259 -6.92 8.71 6.94
CA GLN A 259 -7.69 9.92 7.26
C GLN A 259 -9.18 9.64 7.54
N MET A 260 -9.66 8.44 7.21
CA MET A 260 -11.06 8.05 7.39
C MET A 260 -11.50 8.24 8.85
N THR A 261 -12.58 9.00 9.05
CA THR A 261 -13.22 9.22 10.35
C THR A 261 -14.48 8.36 10.46
N LEU A 262 -14.50 7.43 11.43
CA LEU A 262 -15.69 6.64 11.74
C LEU A 262 -16.63 7.47 12.61
N LEU A 263 -17.86 7.67 12.14
CA LEU A 263 -18.95 8.25 12.92
C LEU A 263 -19.80 7.11 13.47
N ILE A 264 -19.92 7.05 14.80
CA ILE A 264 -20.72 6.04 15.50
C ILE A 264 -21.80 6.75 16.31
N PRO A 265 -23.10 6.46 16.09
CA PRO A 265 -24.17 7.15 16.79
C PRO A 265 -24.17 6.79 18.28
N HIS A 266 -24.68 7.69 19.11
CA HIS A 266 -24.92 7.40 20.53
C HIS A 266 -26.24 8.06 20.97
N PRO A 267 -26.95 7.51 21.98
CA PRO A 267 -28.17 8.14 22.48
C PRO A 267 -27.85 9.48 23.17
N GLU A 268 -28.88 10.32 23.28
CA GLU A 268 -28.81 11.58 24.03
C GLU A 268 -28.85 11.28 25.53
N ASP A 269 -27.71 10.83 26.05
CA ASP A 269 -27.50 10.51 27.45
C ASP A 269 -26.47 11.47 28.08
N GLY A 270 -26.76 11.96 29.28
CA GLY A 270 -25.93 12.96 29.97
C GLY A 270 -24.59 12.41 30.48
N GLU A 271 -24.48 11.12 30.77
CA GLU A 271 -23.21 10.47 31.15
C GLU A 271 -22.32 10.25 29.93
N ILE A 272 -22.90 9.77 28.83
CA ILE A 272 -22.21 9.65 27.53
C ILE A 272 -21.68 11.03 27.09
N PHE A 273 -22.52 12.08 27.15
CA PHE A 273 -22.12 13.43 26.78
C PHE A 273 -20.95 13.96 27.63
N ARG A 274 -20.99 13.73 28.95
CA ARG A 274 -19.90 14.13 29.86
C ARG A 274 -18.59 13.40 29.55
N GLU A 275 -18.63 12.09 29.35
CA GLU A 275 -17.42 11.31 29.06
C GLU A 275 -16.86 11.62 27.67
N LYS A 276 -17.73 11.86 26.69
CA LYS A 276 -17.34 12.33 25.36
C LYS A 276 -16.63 13.67 25.43
N THR A 277 -17.17 14.63 26.19
CA THR A 277 -16.55 15.95 26.38
C THR A 277 -15.20 15.84 27.08
N LYS A 278 -15.10 14.97 28.11
CA LYS A 278 -13.83 14.70 28.80
C LYS A 278 -12.77 14.10 27.87
N ASN A 279 -13.17 13.23 26.94
CA ASN A 279 -12.29 12.60 25.96
C ASN A 279 -12.50 13.18 24.54
N GLU A 280 -12.74 14.49 24.43
CA GLU A 280 -13.04 15.15 23.14
C GLU A 280 -11.94 14.92 22.10
N LYS A 281 -10.67 14.81 22.53
CA LYS A 281 -9.53 14.48 21.66
C LYS A 281 -9.63 13.10 21.01
N ILE A 282 -10.38 12.18 21.60
CA ILE A 282 -10.57 10.80 21.10
C ILE A 282 -11.87 10.68 20.33
N PHE A 283 -12.95 11.29 20.84
CA PHE A 283 -14.32 11.09 20.32
C PHE A 283 -14.87 12.26 19.51
N GLY A 284 -14.13 13.35 19.36
CA GLY A 284 -14.56 14.55 18.65
C GLY A 284 -15.78 15.26 19.25
N ASN A 285 -16.28 16.26 18.54
CA ASN A 285 -17.30 17.21 19.00
C ASN A 285 -18.62 17.13 18.22
N VAL A 286 -18.79 16.16 17.32
CA VAL A 286 -19.99 16.03 16.49
C VAL A 286 -21.20 15.67 17.36
N VAL A 287 -22.26 16.46 17.35
CA VAL A 287 -23.43 16.18 18.21
C VAL A 287 -24.11 14.86 17.80
N GLY A 288 -24.42 13.99 18.77
CA GLY A 288 -25.11 12.71 18.54
C GLY A 288 -24.25 11.57 17.97
N ASP A 289 -22.99 11.83 17.62
CA ASP A 289 -22.07 10.85 17.05
C ASP A 289 -20.68 10.97 17.70
N ILE A 290 -20.04 9.86 18.05
CA ILE A 290 -18.59 9.88 18.31
C ILE A 290 -17.84 9.82 16.98
N SER A 291 -16.76 10.58 16.89
CA SER A 291 -15.87 10.67 15.73
C SER A 291 -14.52 10.08 16.11
N ILE A 292 -14.18 8.92 15.56
CA ILE A 292 -12.91 8.24 15.84
C ILE A 292 -12.12 8.04 14.54
N SER A 293 -10.79 8.16 14.61
CA SER A 293 -9.93 7.82 13.47
C SER A 293 -10.00 6.32 13.20
N SER A 294 -10.32 5.94 11.96
CA SER A 294 -10.32 4.54 11.50
C SER A 294 -8.94 3.90 11.67
N ARG A 295 -7.86 4.62 11.31
CA ARG A 295 -6.48 4.16 11.49
C ARG A 295 -6.16 3.87 12.95
N LYS A 296 -6.55 4.76 13.87
CA LYS A 296 -6.35 4.56 15.30
C LYS A 296 -7.15 3.36 15.82
N PHE A 297 -8.41 3.23 15.43
CA PHE A 297 -9.26 2.10 15.77
C PHE A 297 -8.64 0.76 15.32
N GLN A 298 -8.27 0.64 14.04
CA GLN A 298 -7.66 -0.57 13.48
C GLN A 298 -6.30 -0.89 14.14
N THR A 299 -5.53 0.14 14.49
CA THR A 299 -4.21 -0.02 15.12
C THR A 299 -4.34 -0.62 16.51
N GLU A 300 -5.13 0.00 17.38
CA GLU A 300 -5.28 -0.46 18.76
C GLU A 300 -6.07 -1.77 18.85
N SER A 301 -7.09 -1.98 17.99
CA SER A 301 -7.80 -3.25 17.91
C SER A 301 -6.88 -4.39 17.44
N THR A 302 -6.01 -4.15 16.45
CA THR A 302 -5.07 -5.17 15.95
C THR A 302 -4.04 -5.55 17.00
N LYS A 303 -3.46 -4.56 17.69
CA LYS A 303 -2.54 -4.79 18.81
C LYS A 303 -3.18 -5.63 19.92
N LEU A 304 -4.40 -5.26 20.32
CA LEU A 304 -5.16 -5.97 21.34
C LEU A 304 -5.46 -7.41 20.92
N CYS A 305 -5.96 -7.61 19.71
CA CYS A 305 -6.29 -8.94 19.21
C CYS A 305 -5.05 -9.84 19.13
N LYS A 306 -3.90 -9.33 18.66
CA LYS A 306 -2.63 -10.08 18.69
C LYS A 306 -2.22 -10.47 20.11
N ALA A 307 -2.29 -9.53 21.05
CA ALA A 307 -1.99 -9.79 22.46
C ALA A 307 -2.90 -10.87 23.06
N CYS A 308 -4.20 -10.86 22.73
CA CYS A 308 -5.15 -11.87 23.16
C CYS A 308 -4.85 -13.26 22.60
N ILE A 309 -4.51 -13.37 21.31
CA ILE A 309 -4.15 -14.64 20.66
C ILE A 309 -2.88 -15.23 21.30
N ILE A 310 -1.88 -14.38 21.56
CA ILE A 310 -0.62 -14.79 22.21
C ILE A 310 -0.89 -15.27 23.65
N ALA A 311 -1.70 -14.52 24.41
CA ALA A 311 -2.03 -14.86 25.79
C ALA A 311 -2.81 -16.18 25.90
N GLU A 312 -3.73 -16.47 24.96
CA GLU A 312 -4.41 -17.78 24.96
C GLU A 312 -3.45 -18.92 24.62
N ARG A 313 -2.51 -18.71 23.69
CA ARG A 313 -1.52 -19.73 23.29
C ARG A 313 -0.48 -20.02 24.37
N ASN A 314 -0.02 -18.98 25.07
CA ASN A 314 1.12 -19.08 26.00
C ASN A 314 0.71 -19.13 27.47
N ASP A 315 -0.30 -18.34 27.86
CA ASP A 315 -0.70 -18.12 29.25
C ASP A 315 -2.01 -18.87 29.60
N GLY A 316 -2.62 -19.53 28.61
CA GLY A 316 -3.76 -20.43 28.78
C GLY A 316 -5.07 -19.73 29.16
N ILE A 317 -5.25 -18.45 28.79
CA ILE A 317 -6.48 -17.69 29.02
C ILE A 317 -7.54 -18.07 27.97
N PRO A 318 -8.58 -18.87 28.29
CA PRO A 318 -9.44 -19.45 27.28
C PRO A 318 -10.48 -18.45 26.75
N GLY A 319 -10.79 -18.56 25.46
CA GLY A 319 -11.96 -17.95 24.82
C GLY A 319 -11.76 -16.54 24.28
N LEU A 320 -10.52 -16.09 24.05
CA LEU A 320 -10.22 -14.77 23.51
C LEU A 320 -9.89 -14.79 22.00
N SER A 321 -9.18 -15.83 21.53
CA SER A 321 -8.65 -15.98 20.18
C SER A 321 -9.76 -15.99 19.13
N GLY A 322 -10.85 -16.73 19.37
CA GLY A 322 -11.93 -16.84 18.39
C GLY A 322 -12.63 -15.51 18.09
N VAL A 323 -12.73 -14.60 19.05
CA VAL A 323 -13.28 -13.24 18.85
C VAL A 323 -12.22 -12.35 18.20
N ALA A 324 -10.99 -12.39 18.71
CA ALA A 324 -9.86 -11.63 18.18
C ALA A 324 -9.61 -11.93 16.69
N GLU A 325 -9.68 -13.18 16.26
CA GLU A 325 -9.54 -13.60 14.87
C GLU A 325 -10.64 -13.04 13.96
N ARG A 326 -11.89 -12.96 14.44
CA ARG A 326 -12.99 -12.36 13.67
C ARG A 326 -12.78 -10.85 13.48
N ILE A 327 -12.38 -10.16 14.54
CA ILE A 327 -12.05 -8.73 14.49
C ILE A 327 -10.89 -8.50 13.51
N LEU A 328 -9.81 -9.28 13.62
CA LEU A 328 -8.64 -9.19 12.71
C LEU A 328 -8.98 -9.50 11.27
N LYS A 329 -9.91 -10.42 11.00
CA LYS A 329 -10.39 -10.69 9.64
C LYS A 329 -11.13 -9.48 9.05
N THR A 330 -11.74 -8.65 9.88
CA THR A 330 -12.70 -7.63 9.46
C THR A 330 -12.11 -6.22 9.42
N ALA A 331 -11.30 -5.86 10.41
CA ALA A 331 -10.71 -4.53 10.54
C ALA A 331 -9.21 -4.59 10.92
N PRO A 332 -8.37 -5.33 10.18
CA PRO A 332 -6.95 -5.37 10.48
C PRO A 332 -6.27 -4.05 10.13
N ASN A 333 -5.22 -3.72 10.88
CA ASN A 333 -4.15 -2.85 10.38
C ASN A 333 -3.06 -3.73 9.76
N TYR A 334 -2.88 -3.65 8.44
CA TYR A 334 -1.90 -4.48 7.71
C TYR A 334 -0.45 -4.27 8.16
N GLU A 335 -0.09 -3.07 8.59
CA GLU A 335 1.25 -2.76 9.11
C GLU A 335 1.59 -3.63 10.32
N PHE A 336 0.66 -3.71 11.26
CA PHE A 336 0.85 -4.55 12.43
C PHE A 336 0.56 -6.01 12.13
N LEU A 337 -0.41 -6.32 11.26
CA LEU A 337 -0.79 -7.70 10.94
C LEU A 337 0.36 -8.48 10.29
N LEU A 338 0.99 -7.89 9.27
CA LEU A 338 2.05 -8.49 8.47
C LEU A 338 3.44 -8.39 9.11
N ARG A 339 3.59 -7.74 10.27
CA ARG A 339 4.84 -7.81 11.03
C ARG A 339 5.00 -9.18 11.64
N GLU A 340 6.14 -9.80 11.37
CA GLU A 340 6.61 -11.00 12.05
C GLU A 340 7.87 -10.70 12.86
N ALA A 341 7.97 -11.35 14.03
CA ALA A 341 9.16 -11.31 14.86
C ALA A 341 10.19 -12.32 14.33
N ILE A 342 11.40 -11.84 14.07
CA ILE A 342 12.53 -12.67 13.64
C ILE A 342 13.40 -12.98 14.89
N PRO A 343 14.16 -14.10 14.91
CA PRO A 343 15.16 -14.34 15.95
C PRO A 343 16.02 -13.09 16.21
N GLY A 344 16.11 -12.67 17.48
CA GLY A 344 16.77 -11.41 17.87
C GLY A 344 15.81 -10.26 18.22
N GLY A 345 14.49 -10.43 18.02
CA GLY A 345 13.48 -9.44 18.43
C GLY A 345 13.24 -8.31 17.42
N GLN A 346 13.84 -8.41 16.23
CA GLN A 346 13.60 -7.49 15.10
C GLN A 346 12.25 -7.81 14.43
N LEU A 347 11.58 -6.78 13.91
CA LEU A 347 10.28 -6.90 13.23
C LEU A 347 10.47 -6.70 11.73
N SER A 348 10.16 -7.69 10.92
CA SER A 348 10.26 -7.55 9.46
C SER A 348 8.89 -7.61 8.80
N THR A 349 8.78 -6.95 7.65
CA THR A 349 7.60 -7.05 6.80
C THR A 349 7.99 -7.57 5.42
N ARG A 350 8.06 -8.90 5.31
CA ARG A 350 8.54 -9.61 4.11
C ARG A 350 7.47 -9.86 3.05
N TRP A 351 6.25 -9.38 3.25
CA TRP A 351 5.10 -9.60 2.36
C TRP A 351 4.68 -8.32 1.64
N SER A 352 4.09 -8.49 0.45
CA SER A 352 3.25 -7.46 -0.17
C SER A 352 1.83 -7.54 0.40
N GLN A 353 1.08 -6.43 0.29
CA GLN A 353 -0.30 -6.38 0.77
C GLN A 353 -1.30 -6.97 -0.24
N SER A 354 -0.97 -6.98 -1.53
CA SER A 354 -1.87 -7.38 -2.62
C SER A 354 -2.56 -8.73 -2.38
N PRO A 355 -1.88 -9.81 -1.96
CA PRO A 355 -2.53 -11.10 -1.70
C PRO A 355 -3.55 -11.06 -0.55
N ARG A 356 -3.27 -10.27 0.50
CA ARG A 356 -4.18 -10.09 1.64
C ARG A 356 -5.39 -9.24 1.27
N ILE A 357 -5.16 -8.17 0.51
CA ILE A 357 -6.22 -7.31 -0.03
C ILE A 357 -7.21 -8.14 -0.85
N ILE A 358 -6.71 -9.03 -1.73
CA ILE A 358 -7.57 -9.92 -2.54
C ILE A 358 -8.41 -10.82 -1.63
N LYS A 359 -7.78 -11.49 -0.65
CA LYS A 359 -8.49 -12.39 0.27
C LYS A 359 -9.54 -11.66 1.11
N ASP A 360 -9.23 -10.46 1.58
CA ASP A 360 -10.17 -9.66 2.37
C ASP A 360 -11.35 -9.19 1.51
N ILE A 361 -11.11 -8.76 0.27
CA ILE A 361 -12.17 -8.34 -0.66
C ILE A 361 -13.05 -9.52 -1.09
N GLU A 362 -12.50 -10.70 -1.34
CA GLU A 362 -13.29 -11.89 -1.66
C GLU A 362 -14.20 -12.30 -0.50
N SER A 363 -13.73 -12.18 0.75
CA SER A 363 -14.53 -12.48 1.93
C SER A 363 -15.66 -11.49 2.21
N ARG A 364 -15.71 -10.37 1.49
CA ARG A 364 -16.68 -9.29 1.67
C ARG A 364 -17.82 -9.37 0.67
N GLY A 365 -18.97 -8.85 1.08
CA GLY A 365 -20.17 -8.77 0.26
C GLY A 365 -20.01 -7.75 -0.88
N SER A 366 -20.31 -8.20 -2.10
CA SER A 366 -20.49 -7.34 -3.27
C SER A 366 -21.80 -7.68 -3.97
N LYS A 367 -22.52 -6.67 -4.46
CA LYS A 367 -23.77 -6.87 -5.22
C LYS A 367 -23.49 -7.53 -6.58
N PHE A 368 -22.37 -7.16 -7.19
CA PHE A 368 -21.89 -7.74 -8.43
C PHE A 368 -20.48 -8.28 -8.18
N CYS A 369 -20.23 -9.56 -8.46
CA CYS A 369 -18.94 -10.18 -8.18
C CYS A 369 -17.79 -9.50 -8.97
N HIS A 370 -18.06 -9.06 -10.21
CA HIS A 370 -17.10 -8.33 -11.04
C HIS A 370 -16.61 -7.00 -10.45
N ASP A 371 -17.37 -6.36 -9.57
CA ASP A 371 -16.91 -5.14 -8.87
C ASP A 371 -15.60 -5.40 -8.11
N ARG A 372 -15.36 -6.64 -7.66
CA ARG A 372 -14.12 -7.02 -6.97
C ARG A 372 -12.88 -6.77 -7.81
N LEU A 373 -12.94 -6.91 -9.15
CA LEU A 373 -11.80 -6.60 -10.03
C LEU A 373 -11.44 -5.13 -9.97
N ALA A 374 -12.44 -4.24 -10.02
CA ALA A 374 -12.24 -2.81 -9.92
C ALA A 374 -11.72 -2.41 -8.53
N ILE A 375 -12.32 -2.96 -7.47
CA ILE A 375 -11.96 -2.69 -6.07
C ILE A 375 -10.51 -3.12 -5.80
N VAL A 376 -10.14 -4.36 -6.15
CA VAL A 376 -8.76 -4.86 -5.98
C VAL A 376 -7.79 -3.99 -6.78
N ALA A 377 -8.10 -3.71 -8.04
CA ALA A 377 -7.20 -2.93 -8.88
C ALA A 377 -6.99 -1.50 -8.35
N ASN A 378 -8.00 -0.90 -7.74
CA ASN A 378 -7.92 0.40 -7.08
C ASN A 378 -7.10 0.34 -5.78
N CYS A 379 -7.37 -0.64 -4.91
CA CYS A 379 -6.62 -0.87 -3.68
C CYS A 379 -5.13 -1.11 -3.96
N CYS A 380 -4.82 -1.99 -4.90
CA CYS A 380 -3.45 -2.31 -5.28
C CYS A 380 -2.80 -1.29 -6.24
N GLN A 381 -3.51 -0.22 -6.64
CA GLN A 381 -3.02 0.77 -7.62
C GLN A 381 -2.48 0.13 -8.89
N TYR A 382 -3.19 -0.88 -9.39
CA TYR A 382 -2.87 -1.49 -10.67
C TYR A 382 -2.98 -0.46 -11.78
N SER A 383 -2.25 -0.67 -12.88
CA SER A 383 -2.30 0.17 -14.08
C SER A 383 -3.09 -0.51 -15.20
N ILE A 384 -3.07 -1.84 -15.23
CA ILE A 384 -3.88 -2.66 -16.13
C ILE A 384 -5.18 -3.02 -15.42
N ARG A 385 -6.30 -2.87 -16.12
CA ARG A 385 -7.64 -3.30 -15.71
C ARG A 385 -8.14 -4.39 -16.65
N LEU A 386 -9.25 -5.02 -16.28
CA LEU A 386 -9.99 -5.94 -17.13
C LEU A 386 -11.37 -5.35 -17.42
N ASP A 387 -11.80 -5.41 -18.69
CA ASP A 387 -13.11 -4.99 -19.14
C ASP A 387 -14.17 -6.02 -18.73
N ASP A 388 -15.08 -5.62 -17.84
CA ASP A 388 -16.09 -6.51 -17.29
C ASP A 388 -17.13 -6.95 -18.34
N ALA A 389 -17.43 -6.10 -19.33
CA ALA A 389 -18.36 -6.44 -20.40
C ALA A 389 -17.81 -7.53 -21.30
N ILE A 390 -16.51 -7.46 -21.64
CA ILE A 390 -15.83 -8.50 -22.42
C ILE A 390 -15.78 -9.81 -21.62
N LEU A 391 -15.43 -9.74 -20.33
CA LEU A 391 -15.35 -10.93 -19.47
C LEU A 391 -16.69 -11.67 -19.35
N ARG A 392 -17.78 -10.92 -19.14
CA ARG A 392 -19.14 -11.46 -19.08
C ARG A 392 -19.59 -12.09 -20.39
N GLN A 393 -19.27 -11.46 -21.53
CA GLN A 393 -19.59 -12.00 -22.85
C GLN A 393 -18.83 -13.30 -23.14
N GLY A 394 -17.55 -13.36 -22.74
CA GLY A 394 -16.69 -14.54 -22.89
C GLY A 394 -17.01 -15.69 -21.92
N SER A 395 -17.90 -15.48 -20.93
CA SER A 395 -18.20 -16.46 -19.87
C SER A 395 -16.93 -16.92 -19.13
N HIS A 396 -16.00 -15.97 -18.90
CA HIS A 396 -14.74 -16.23 -18.21
C HIS A 396 -14.96 -16.37 -16.70
N SER A 397 -14.15 -17.24 -16.07
CA SER A 397 -14.11 -17.41 -14.61
C SER A 397 -13.74 -16.10 -13.92
N MET A 398 -14.50 -15.72 -12.90
CA MET A 398 -14.26 -14.50 -12.12
C MET A 398 -12.99 -14.67 -11.28
N SER A 399 -12.83 -15.82 -10.63
CA SER A 399 -11.61 -16.16 -9.88
C SER A 399 -10.36 -16.16 -10.77
N LEU A 400 -10.40 -16.73 -11.98
CA LEU A 400 -9.25 -16.64 -12.89
C LEU A 400 -9.01 -15.24 -13.43
N SER A 401 -10.07 -14.43 -13.57
CA SER A 401 -9.92 -13.01 -13.91
C SER A 401 -9.17 -12.25 -12.81
N MET A 402 -9.37 -12.59 -11.53
CA MET A 402 -8.59 -12.06 -10.41
C MET A 402 -7.11 -12.45 -10.51
N LEU A 403 -6.81 -13.72 -10.81
CA LEU A 403 -5.43 -14.18 -11.01
C LEU A 403 -4.77 -13.49 -12.22
N ALA A 404 -5.48 -13.35 -13.33
CA ALA A 404 -4.98 -12.64 -14.51
C ALA A 404 -4.69 -11.17 -14.19
N LEU A 405 -5.60 -10.48 -13.49
CA LEU A 405 -5.43 -9.09 -13.05
C LEU A 405 -4.17 -8.93 -12.17
N TYR A 406 -3.95 -9.84 -11.23
CA TYR A 406 -2.76 -9.90 -10.37
C TYR A 406 -1.48 -10.00 -11.20
N LEU A 407 -1.41 -10.98 -12.11
CA LEU A 407 -0.20 -11.28 -12.90
C LEU A 407 0.11 -10.21 -13.96
N LEU A 408 -0.91 -9.72 -14.67
CA LEU A 408 -0.76 -8.69 -15.71
C LEU A 408 -0.24 -7.37 -15.14
N ASN A 409 -0.47 -7.11 -13.86
CA ASN A 409 0.07 -5.93 -13.19
C ASN A 409 1.50 -6.10 -12.68
N GLY A 410 2.08 -7.30 -12.84
CA GLY A 410 3.46 -7.61 -12.51
C GLY A 410 3.69 -8.06 -11.07
N GLU A 411 2.63 -8.42 -10.36
CA GLU A 411 2.79 -9.07 -9.06
C GLU A 411 3.52 -10.41 -9.21
N ILE A 412 4.32 -10.75 -8.20
CA ILE A 412 5.33 -11.81 -8.31
C ILE A 412 4.82 -13.05 -7.59
N MET A 413 4.87 -14.19 -8.29
CA MET A 413 4.59 -15.51 -7.71
C MET A 413 5.84 -16.36 -7.71
N GLU A 414 5.94 -17.26 -6.74
CA GLU A 414 6.95 -18.31 -6.76
C GLU A 414 6.77 -19.16 -8.04
N ASN A 415 7.88 -19.40 -8.74
CA ASN A 415 7.91 -20.28 -9.89
C ASN A 415 8.94 -21.42 -9.75
N ALA A 416 9.79 -21.36 -8.73
CA ALA A 416 10.68 -22.44 -8.35
C ALA A 416 9.93 -23.48 -7.50
N CYS A 417 9.70 -24.67 -8.05
CA CYS A 417 9.32 -25.84 -7.25
C CYS A 417 10.58 -26.60 -6.85
N GLY A 418 11.30 -26.12 -5.83
CA GLY A 418 12.44 -26.86 -5.27
C GLY A 418 11.99 -28.23 -4.74
N GLY A 419 12.10 -29.29 -5.53
CA GLY A 419 11.77 -30.68 -5.16
C GLY A 419 10.35 -30.93 -4.59
N LYS A 420 9.46 -29.94 -4.64
CA LYS A 420 8.13 -29.92 -4.00
C LYS A 420 7.29 -31.05 -4.63
N GLY A 421 7.12 -32.15 -3.91
CA GLY A 421 6.52 -33.39 -4.42
C GLY A 421 5.04 -33.29 -4.83
N SER A 422 4.52 -34.34 -5.47
CA SER A 422 3.14 -34.45 -5.99
C SER A 422 2.03 -33.99 -5.01
N ARG A 423 2.24 -34.18 -3.70
CA ARG A 423 1.29 -33.74 -2.66
C ARG A 423 1.09 -32.22 -2.59
N LEU A 424 2.13 -31.42 -2.80
CA LEU A 424 1.98 -29.96 -2.78
C LEU A 424 1.17 -29.47 -3.98
N LEU A 425 1.44 -30.03 -5.17
CA LEU A 425 0.70 -29.70 -6.38
C LEU A 425 -0.79 -30.05 -6.25
N ALA A 426 -1.11 -31.19 -5.64
CA ALA A 426 -2.48 -31.57 -5.32
C ALA A 426 -3.13 -30.58 -4.33
N ARG A 427 -2.38 -30.12 -3.30
CA ARG A 427 -2.86 -29.09 -2.37
C ARG A 427 -3.18 -27.78 -3.09
N CYS A 428 -2.23 -27.25 -3.88
CA CYS A 428 -2.44 -26.01 -4.63
C CYS A 428 -3.66 -26.10 -5.56
N ARG A 429 -3.86 -27.23 -6.24
CA ARG A 429 -5.01 -27.42 -7.13
C ARG A 429 -6.35 -27.59 -6.41
N GLY A 430 -6.32 -27.91 -5.12
CA GLY A 430 -7.49 -27.98 -4.24
C GLY A 430 -7.83 -26.65 -3.57
N GLN A 431 -7.06 -25.60 -3.81
CA GLN A 431 -7.30 -24.26 -3.26
C GLN A 431 -8.15 -23.41 -4.19
N THR A 432 -8.87 -22.45 -3.59
CA THR A 432 -9.46 -21.31 -4.31
C THR A 432 -8.34 -20.43 -4.89
N VAL A 433 -8.69 -19.52 -5.81
CA VAL A 433 -7.70 -18.63 -6.39
C VAL A 433 -7.09 -17.69 -5.34
N ALA A 434 -7.88 -17.09 -4.44
CA ALA A 434 -7.30 -16.23 -3.40
C ALA A 434 -6.39 -16.98 -2.43
N ASP A 435 -6.73 -18.20 -2.02
CA ASP A 435 -5.85 -19.00 -1.17
C ASP A 435 -4.56 -19.39 -1.91
N PHE A 436 -4.67 -19.72 -3.20
CA PHE A 436 -3.52 -19.98 -4.05
C PHE A 436 -2.61 -18.75 -4.18
N ILE A 437 -3.17 -17.56 -4.44
CA ILE A 437 -2.41 -16.31 -4.49
C ILE A 437 -1.78 -16.03 -3.12
N ALA A 438 -2.54 -16.11 -2.03
CA ALA A 438 -2.04 -15.84 -0.68
C ALA A 438 -0.87 -16.76 -0.28
N GLU A 439 -0.86 -18.01 -0.74
CA GLU A 439 0.18 -18.99 -0.38
C GLU A 439 1.37 -19.00 -1.35
N GLN A 440 1.16 -18.77 -2.65
CA GLN A 440 2.21 -18.88 -3.67
C GLN A 440 2.78 -17.54 -4.14
N SER A 441 2.29 -16.42 -3.59
CA SER A 441 2.91 -15.11 -3.82
C SER A 441 4.31 -15.05 -3.22
N PHE A 442 5.20 -14.29 -3.84
CA PHE A 442 6.55 -14.11 -3.32
C PHE A 442 6.51 -13.46 -1.93
N ALA A 443 7.10 -14.11 -0.93
CA ALA A 443 7.03 -13.72 0.48
C ALA A 443 8.39 -13.44 1.13
N ASN A 444 9.46 -13.41 0.31
CA ASN A 444 10.84 -13.17 0.77
C ASN A 444 11.32 -11.79 0.34
N PHE A 445 10.46 -10.77 0.46
CA PHE A 445 10.89 -9.40 0.22
C PHE A 445 11.89 -8.96 1.30
N CYS A 446 12.97 -8.31 0.88
CA CYS A 446 13.96 -7.69 1.77
C CYS A 446 14.03 -6.20 1.43
N PRO A 447 13.01 -5.40 1.83
CA PRO A 447 13.00 -3.98 1.55
C PRO A 447 14.22 -3.32 2.19
N PRO A 448 14.72 -2.22 1.60
CA PRO A 448 15.73 -1.39 2.25
C PRO A 448 15.26 -0.92 3.63
N VAL A 449 16.21 -0.53 4.50
CA VAL A 449 15.90 0.06 5.81
C VAL A 449 15.06 1.33 5.59
N LEU A 450 13.75 1.21 5.81
CA LEU A 450 12.73 2.23 5.54
C LEU A 450 11.68 2.18 6.66
N ARG A 451 11.07 3.32 6.97
CA ARG A 451 9.94 3.36 7.93
C ARG A 451 8.69 2.63 7.47
N ARG A 452 8.46 2.62 6.15
CA ARG A 452 7.24 2.08 5.52
C ARG A 452 7.60 0.94 4.55
N PRO A 453 8.15 -0.19 5.04
CA PRO A 453 8.60 -1.31 4.19
C PRO A 453 7.45 -1.88 3.34
N LEU A 454 6.21 -1.85 3.85
CA LEU A 454 5.03 -2.29 3.13
C LEU A 454 4.71 -1.46 1.89
N PHE A 455 4.84 -0.13 2.01
CA PHE A 455 4.58 0.77 0.88
C PHE A 455 5.57 0.48 -0.25
N TYR A 456 6.83 0.27 0.11
CA TYR A 456 7.88 -0.13 -0.81
C TYR A 456 7.57 -1.48 -1.47
N ASN A 457 7.27 -2.52 -0.68
CA ASN A 457 6.97 -3.86 -1.19
C ASN A 457 5.78 -3.88 -2.17
N ASN A 458 4.76 -3.06 -1.93
CA ASN A 458 3.61 -2.93 -2.84
C ASN A 458 3.99 -2.36 -4.22
N GLY A 459 5.14 -1.69 -4.34
CA GLY A 459 5.70 -1.20 -5.59
C GLY A 459 6.57 -2.19 -6.35
N CYS A 460 6.98 -3.28 -5.70
CA CYS A 460 7.91 -4.24 -6.25
C CYS A 460 7.21 -5.17 -7.26
N ARG A 461 7.15 -4.74 -8.53
CA ARG A 461 6.43 -5.43 -9.61
C ARG A 461 7.25 -5.55 -10.88
N PHE A 462 6.96 -6.57 -11.67
CA PHE A 462 7.43 -6.66 -13.05
C PHE A 462 6.77 -5.58 -13.93
N ILE A 463 7.53 -5.09 -14.91
CA ILE A 463 7.02 -4.14 -15.90
C ILE A 463 6.54 -4.85 -17.17
N ASN A 464 5.60 -4.22 -17.88
CA ASN A 464 5.15 -4.63 -19.22
C ASN A 464 4.89 -6.14 -19.35
N VAL A 465 4.19 -6.73 -18.37
CA VAL A 465 3.96 -8.17 -18.35
C VAL A 465 2.98 -8.57 -19.44
N GLN A 466 3.34 -9.64 -20.16
CA GLN A 466 2.48 -10.34 -21.09
C GLN A 466 2.42 -11.82 -20.73
N LEU A 467 1.21 -12.36 -20.60
CA LEU A 467 0.99 -13.79 -20.42
C LEU A 467 1.22 -14.51 -21.75
N THR A 468 1.98 -15.60 -21.72
CA THR A 468 2.28 -16.47 -22.86
C THR A 468 2.05 -17.94 -22.49
N GLU A 469 2.05 -18.86 -23.47
CA GLU A 469 1.96 -20.30 -23.19
C GLU A 469 3.10 -20.82 -22.30
N GLU A 470 4.27 -20.17 -22.35
CA GLU A 470 5.45 -20.60 -21.60
C GLU A 470 5.49 -20.04 -20.17
N GLY A 471 4.89 -18.87 -19.95
CA GLY A 471 4.92 -18.17 -18.66
C GLY A 471 4.62 -16.69 -18.78
N LEU A 472 5.06 -15.92 -17.79
CA LEU A 472 4.99 -14.47 -17.77
C LEU A 472 6.21 -13.90 -18.51
N LYS A 473 5.97 -13.30 -19.67
CA LYS A 473 6.97 -12.54 -20.42
C LYS A 473 7.08 -11.13 -19.85
N THR A 474 8.29 -10.66 -19.60
CA THR A 474 8.60 -9.31 -19.09
C THR A 474 9.95 -8.84 -19.63
N SER A 475 10.34 -7.61 -19.32
CA SER A 475 11.60 -7.01 -19.78
C SER A 475 12.39 -6.41 -18.62
N GLY A 476 13.69 -6.63 -18.59
CA GLY A 476 14.58 -6.07 -17.56
C GLY A 476 16.05 -6.24 -17.89
N HIS A 477 16.91 -6.07 -16.91
CA HIS A 477 18.36 -6.21 -17.02
C HIS A 477 18.80 -7.49 -16.31
N ILE A 478 19.74 -8.24 -16.90
CA ILE A 478 20.34 -9.42 -16.27
C ILE A 478 21.77 -9.07 -15.89
N TRP A 479 22.12 -9.29 -14.63
CA TRP A 479 23.45 -9.06 -14.08
C TRP A 479 24.12 -10.40 -13.81
N LYS A 480 25.42 -10.48 -14.07
CA LYS A 480 26.26 -11.59 -13.65
C LYS A 480 27.20 -11.10 -12.55
N LEU A 481 27.03 -11.69 -11.36
CA LEU A 481 27.86 -11.43 -10.19
C LEU A 481 29.10 -12.35 -10.23
N TYR A 482 30.27 -11.77 -9.93
CA TYR A 482 31.54 -12.52 -9.99
C TYR A 482 32.45 -12.27 -8.79
N ARG A 483 32.64 -10.99 -8.43
CA ARG A 483 33.68 -10.55 -7.51
C ARG A 483 33.06 -10.16 -6.18
N THR A 484 33.59 -10.72 -5.11
CA THR A 484 33.25 -10.33 -3.74
C THR A 484 34.36 -9.43 -3.22
N LEU A 485 33.97 -8.30 -2.65
CA LEU A 485 34.85 -7.35 -2.00
C LEU A 485 34.66 -7.47 -0.48
N PRO A 486 35.69 -7.88 0.26
CA PRO A 486 35.63 -7.83 1.72
C PRO A 486 35.54 -6.36 2.16
N THR A 487 34.66 -6.09 3.13
CA THR A 487 34.44 -4.73 3.64
C THR A 487 35.29 -4.38 4.86
N GLU A 488 36.13 -5.31 5.30
CA GLU A 488 37.02 -5.18 6.46
C GLU A 488 37.98 -3.99 6.31
N GLN A 489 38.45 -3.74 5.09
CA GLN A 489 39.29 -2.58 4.75
C GLN A 489 38.58 -1.22 4.85
N PHE A 490 37.25 -1.21 4.87
CA PHE A 490 36.44 -0.01 5.03
C PHE A 490 35.96 0.18 6.47
N ALA A 491 36.47 -0.58 7.43
CA ALA A 491 36.03 -0.52 8.83
C ALA A 491 36.25 0.88 9.43
N LEU A 492 35.20 1.45 10.02
CA LEU A 492 35.30 2.72 10.74
C LEU A 492 35.99 2.52 12.10
N PRO A 493 36.80 3.48 12.58
CA PRO A 493 37.28 3.49 13.95
C PRO A 493 36.09 3.47 14.93
N ALA A 494 36.18 2.71 16.02
CA ALA A 494 35.10 2.56 17.00
C ALA A 494 34.55 3.88 17.59
N SER A 495 35.28 4.99 17.46
CA SER A 495 34.85 6.34 17.85
C SER A 495 33.87 7.02 16.89
N GLU A 496 33.83 6.61 15.62
CA GLU A 496 32.94 7.16 14.58
C GLU A 496 31.62 6.40 14.39
N ASN A 497 31.46 5.23 15.03
CA ASN A 497 30.19 4.47 15.09
C ASN A 497 29.06 5.19 15.84
N ARG A 498 29.22 6.47 16.19
CA ARG A 498 28.17 7.26 16.86
C ARG A 498 27.18 7.81 15.84
N ILE A 499 25.97 7.25 15.90
CA ILE A 499 24.76 7.65 15.20
C ILE A 499 24.69 9.18 15.01
N HIS A 500 24.66 9.63 13.75
CA HIS A 500 24.57 11.04 13.41
C HIS A 500 23.11 11.52 13.48
N HIS A 501 22.80 12.40 14.44
CA HIS A 501 21.47 12.95 14.70
C HIS A 501 21.04 14.11 13.77
N SER A 502 21.74 14.34 12.65
CA SER A 502 21.41 15.42 11.71
C SER A 502 21.33 14.88 10.28
N HIS A 503 20.22 15.18 9.59
CA HIS A 503 19.98 14.81 8.20
C HIS A 503 21.15 15.19 7.27
N TRP A 504 21.68 16.42 7.42
CA TRP A 504 22.87 16.86 6.70
C TRP A 504 24.09 15.98 6.98
N ARG A 505 24.34 15.63 8.24
CA ARG A 505 25.48 14.77 8.62
C ARG A 505 25.33 13.34 8.09
N ARG A 506 24.10 12.80 8.02
CA ARG A 506 23.84 11.48 7.41
C ARG A 506 24.06 11.48 5.91
N ARG A 507 23.56 12.51 5.22
CA ARG A 507 23.74 12.65 3.77
C ARG A 507 25.22 12.80 3.42
N THR A 508 25.96 13.58 4.21
CA THR A 508 27.41 13.72 4.12
C THR A 508 28.13 12.41 4.46
N HIS A 509 27.68 11.64 5.45
CA HIS A 509 28.24 10.32 5.77
C HIS A 509 28.09 9.34 4.59
N ILE A 510 26.89 9.21 4.04
CA ILE A 510 26.65 8.37 2.86
C ILE A 510 27.55 8.80 1.69
N ALA A 511 27.60 10.11 1.40
CA ALA A 511 28.44 10.63 0.33
C ALA A 511 29.94 10.36 0.56
N ARG A 512 30.42 10.54 1.80
CA ARG A 512 31.81 10.25 2.20
C ARG A 512 32.14 8.78 2.01
N ARG A 513 31.31 7.87 2.52
CA ARG A 513 31.53 6.41 2.44
C ARG A 513 31.51 5.91 1.00
N LEU A 514 30.63 6.47 0.16
CA LEU A 514 30.63 6.19 -1.27
C LEU A 514 31.88 6.75 -1.98
N ALA A 515 32.43 7.87 -1.52
CA ALA A 515 33.69 8.41 -2.05
C ALA A 515 34.89 7.52 -1.67
N GLU A 516 34.94 7.01 -0.44
CA GLU A 516 35.94 6.02 -0.01
C GLU A 516 35.83 4.73 -0.84
N LEU A 517 34.60 4.27 -1.12
CA LEU A 517 34.38 3.13 -2.01
C LEU A 517 34.83 3.40 -3.45
N ARG A 518 34.58 4.61 -3.96
CA ARG A 518 35.06 5.06 -5.28
C ARG A 518 36.59 5.05 -5.33
N ASP A 519 37.26 5.55 -4.29
CA ASP A 519 38.73 5.63 -4.25
C ASP A 519 39.35 4.23 -4.23
N ALA A 520 38.78 3.30 -3.45
CA ALA A 520 39.18 1.89 -3.51
C ALA A 520 38.92 1.24 -4.88
N PHE A 521 37.83 1.61 -5.58
CA PHE A 521 37.61 1.13 -6.95
C PHE A 521 38.61 1.71 -7.95
N HIS A 522 39.12 2.90 -7.71
CA HIS A 522 40.18 3.50 -8.53
C HIS A 522 41.49 2.73 -8.39
N GLU A 523 41.87 2.37 -7.16
CA GLU A 523 43.05 1.54 -6.88
C GLU A 523 42.94 0.14 -7.48
N LEU A 524 41.73 -0.43 -7.50
CA LEU A 524 41.43 -1.74 -8.08
C LEU A 524 41.17 -1.70 -9.60
N GLU A 525 41.41 -0.57 -10.27
CA GLU A 525 41.25 -0.36 -11.72
C GLU A 525 39.81 -0.61 -12.26
N TYR A 526 38.78 -0.37 -11.44
CA TYR A 526 37.37 -0.46 -11.87
C TYR A 526 36.83 0.86 -12.44
N ASP A 527 37.49 1.40 -13.48
CA ASP A 527 37.25 2.74 -14.05
C ASP A 527 35.78 3.05 -14.35
N THR A 528 35.04 2.08 -14.88
CA THR A 528 33.62 2.27 -15.23
C THR A 528 32.76 2.51 -13.99
N LEU A 529 33.01 1.79 -12.88
CA LEU A 529 32.29 2.00 -11.62
C LEU A 529 32.67 3.33 -10.98
N VAL A 530 33.96 3.69 -11.02
CA VAL A 530 34.46 4.98 -10.54
C VAL A 530 33.70 6.12 -11.21
N GLN A 531 33.68 6.15 -12.54
CA GLN A 531 32.96 7.16 -13.30
C GLN A 531 31.46 7.20 -12.93
N LYS A 532 30.81 6.05 -12.79
CA LYS A 532 29.38 5.98 -12.45
C LYS A 532 29.08 6.48 -11.03
N LEU A 533 29.96 6.19 -10.07
CA LEU A 533 29.85 6.71 -8.71
C LEU A 533 30.10 8.22 -8.66
N GLU A 534 31.05 8.74 -9.42
CA GLU A 534 31.29 10.18 -9.56
C GLU A 534 30.05 10.90 -10.13
N GLU A 535 29.54 10.42 -11.27
CA GLU A 535 28.31 10.95 -11.88
C GLU A 535 27.14 10.94 -10.88
N PHE A 536 27.01 9.87 -10.08
CA PHE A 536 25.97 9.74 -9.07
C PHE A 536 26.15 10.71 -7.90
N LEU A 537 27.37 10.87 -7.38
CA LEU A 537 27.67 11.79 -6.29
C LEU A 537 27.45 13.24 -6.74
N GLU A 538 27.97 13.62 -7.91
CA GLU A 538 27.76 14.97 -8.47
C GLU A 538 26.27 15.29 -8.68
N ALA A 539 25.49 14.33 -9.19
CA ALA A 539 24.07 14.52 -9.48
C ALA A 539 23.21 14.62 -8.21
N ASN A 540 23.64 14.06 -7.07
CA ASN A 540 22.87 14.05 -5.82
C ASN A 540 23.36 15.08 -4.77
N MET A 541 24.51 15.71 -5.01
CA MET A 541 25.03 16.81 -4.19
C MET A 541 24.51 18.20 -4.63
N ARG A 542 23.86 18.30 -5.81
CA ARG A 542 23.21 19.54 -6.27
C ARG A 542 21.74 19.59 -5.82
N PRO A 543 21.26 20.68 -5.22
CA PRO A 543 19.84 20.80 -4.85
C PRO A 543 18.98 20.77 -6.12
N LYS A 544 18.13 19.76 -6.24
CA LYS A 544 17.16 19.64 -7.33
C LYS A 544 15.84 20.26 -6.90
N LYS A 545 15.15 20.93 -7.84
CA LYS A 545 13.79 21.44 -7.62
C LYS A 545 12.75 20.32 -7.40
N LYS A 546 12.99 19.11 -7.93
CA LYS A 546 12.15 17.90 -7.75
C LYS A 546 13.00 16.64 -7.88
N ASP A 547 12.92 15.73 -6.91
CA ASP A 547 13.55 14.40 -6.97
C ASP A 547 12.63 13.38 -7.66
N PHE A 548 13.09 12.82 -8.79
CA PHE A 548 12.40 11.72 -9.46
C PHE A 548 12.52 10.42 -8.65
N PHE A 549 11.55 9.52 -8.76
CA PHE A 549 11.59 8.22 -8.07
C PHE A 549 12.87 7.44 -8.32
N SER A 550 13.35 7.41 -9.56
CA SER A 550 14.61 6.71 -9.89
C SER A 550 15.79 7.25 -9.09
N GLY A 551 15.86 8.56 -8.86
CA GLY A 551 16.87 9.19 -8.01
C GLY A 551 16.70 8.80 -6.55
N LYS A 552 15.47 8.86 -6.02
CA LYS A 552 15.15 8.44 -4.64
C LYS A 552 15.50 6.97 -4.41
N TYR A 553 15.08 6.08 -5.31
CA TYR A 553 15.38 4.64 -5.27
C TYR A 553 16.90 4.39 -5.26
N MET A 554 17.64 5.03 -6.17
CA MET A 554 19.10 4.85 -6.21
C MET A 554 19.77 5.34 -4.92
N TRP A 555 19.29 6.45 -4.36
CA TRP A 555 19.76 6.94 -3.06
C TRP A 555 19.47 5.94 -1.94
N THR A 556 18.29 5.35 -1.91
CA THR A 556 17.93 4.29 -0.95
C THR A 556 18.82 3.04 -1.13
N MET A 557 19.14 2.62 -2.36
CA MET A 557 20.09 1.52 -2.58
C MET A 557 21.51 1.90 -2.12
N ALA A 558 21.91 3.15 -2.31
CA ALA A 558 23.21 3.62 -1.84
C ALA A 558 23.31 3.60 -0.30
N LYS A 559 22.22 3.96 0.40
CA LYS A 559 22.12 3.76 1.87
C LYS A 559 22.35 2.29 2.25
N MET A 560 21.78 1.34 1.50
CA MET A 560 21.97 -0.09 1.77
C MET A 560 23.41 -0.56 1.55
N VAL A 561 24.08 -0.07 0.50
CA VAL A 561 25.49 -0.37 0.26
C VAL A 561 26.36 0.15 1.41
N VAL A 562 26.16 1.39 1.84
CA VAL A 562 26.91 1.98 2.97
C VAL A 562 26.61 1.24 4.28
N ALA A 563 25.35 0.89 4.55
CA ALA A 563 24.98 0.12 5.73
C ALA A 563 25.66 -1.27 5.73
N ALA A 564 25.83 -1.91 4.58
CA ALA A 564 26.60 -3.15 4.47
C ALA A 564 28.09 -2.93 4.74
N MET A 565 28.68 -1.85 4.25
CA MET A 565 30.06 -1.48 4.56
C MET A 565 30.27 -1.25 6.06
N ASP A 566 29.37 -0.49 6.68
CA ASP A 566 29.45 -0.15 8.11
C ASP A 566 29.24 -1.38 9.00
N ALA A 567 28.39 -2.32 8.58
CA ALA A 567 28.18 -3.62 9.22
C ALA A 567 29.25 -4.68 8.84
N GLN A 568 30.28 -4.30 8.09
CA GLN A 568 31.35 -5.19 7.61
C GLN A 568 30.84 -6.41 6.83
N LYS A 569 29.74 -6.28 6.10
CA LYS A 569 29.21 -7.32 5.21
C LYS A 569 29.78 -7.20 3.80
N PRO A 570 30.14 -8.32 3.15
CA PRO A 570 30.78 -8.29 1.84
C PRO A 570 29.89 -7.68 0.76
N LEU A 571 30.50 -6.86 -0.10
CA LEU A 571 29.85 -6.33 -1.31
C LEU A 571 30.16 -7.22 -2.50
N VAL A 572 29.22 -7.33 -3.45
CA VAL A 572 29.41 -8.15 -4.65
C VAL A 572 29.24 -7.31 -5.90
N LEU A 573 30.23 -7.32 -6.78
CA LEU A 573 30.21 -6.58 -8.03
C LEU A 573 29.51 -7.38 -9.13
N GLY A 574 28.61 -6.70 -9.83
CA GLY A 574 27.86 -7.24 -10.97
C GLY A 574 28.15 -6.46 -12.25
N GLY A 575 28.29 -7.20 -13.35
CA GLY A 575 28.30 -6.64 -14.69
C GLY A 575 27.05 -7.03 -15.45
N LEU A 576 26.58 -6.14 -16.34
CA LEU A 576 25.44 -6.41 -17.19
C LEU A 576 25.78 -7.45 -18.25
N LEU A 577 24.88 -8.42 -18.41
CA LEU A 577 24.83 -9.20 -19.63
C LEU A 577 24.05 -8.37 -20.65
N ASP A 578 24.76 -7.71 -21.55
CA ASP A 578 24.19 -6.96 -22.67
C ASP A 578 25.01 -7.16 -23.96
N HIS A 579 24.79 -6.32 -24.97
CA HIS A 579 25.54 -6.36 -26.24
C HIS A 579 26.86 -5.59 -26.18
N GLN A 580 27.16 -4.95 -25.05
CA GLN A 580 28.37 -4.17 -24.85
C GLN A 580 29.46 -5.03 -24.21
N GLN A 581 30.66 -4.45 -24.08
CA GLN A 581 31.76 -5.11 -23.39
C GLN A 581 31.42 -5.27 -21.90
N PHE A 582 31.67 -6.47 -21.36
CA PHE A 582 31.37 -6.77 -19.96
C PHE A 582 32.18 -5.86 -19.03
N ASN A 583 31.48 -4.97 -18.32
CA ASN A 583 32.04 -4.08 -17.31
C ASN A 583 31.20 -4.14 -16.04
N TYR A 584 31.86 -4.03 -14.89
CA TYR A 584 31.16 -3.89 -13.62
C TYR A 584 30.42 -2.55 -13.59
N THR A 585 29.13 -2.60 -13.29
CA THR A 585 28.21 -1.46 -13.32
C THR A 585 27.14 -1.56 -12.23
N GLY A 586 27.24 -2.54 -11.34
CA GLY A 586 26.35 -2.69 -10.19
C GLY A 586 27.08 -3.20 -8.96
N ILE A 587 26.60 -2.78 -7.79
CA ILE A 587 27.11 -3.15 -6.46
C ILE A 587 25.95 -3.75 -5.69
N PHE A 588 26.07 -5.01 -5.27
CA PHE A 588 25.00 -5.79 -4.66
C PHE A 588 25.34 -6.22 -3.24
N VAL A 589 24.30 -6.35 -2.41
CA VAL A 589 24.38 -6.86 -1.04
C VAL A 589 23.60 -8.18 -0.99
N LEU A 590 24.32 -9.31 -0.86
CA LEU A 590 23.73 -10.65 -0.85
C LEU A 590 23.35 -11.17 0.54
N GLU A 591 23.84 -10.51 1.58
CA GLU A 591 23.53 -10.83 2.97
C GLU A 591 22.46 -9.88 3.49
N ASP A 592 21.43 -10.42 4.16
CA ASP A 592 20.39 -9.60 4.77
C ASP A 592 21.03 -8.68 5.82
N LEU A 593 20.81 -7.37 5.75
CA LEU A 593 21.23 -6.45 6.80
C LEU A 593 20.29 -6.57 7.99
N GLU A 594 20.87 -6.64 9.19
CA GLU A 594 20.09 -6.63 10.42
C GLU A 594 19.55 -5.20 10.64
N GLU A 595 18.29 -5.08 11.07
CA GLU A 595 17.76 -3.82 11.57
C GLU A 595 18.39 -3.59 12.96
N GLU A 596 19.66 -3.18 13.02
CA GLU A 596 20.19 -2.58 14.24
C GLU A 596 19.38 -1.32 14.53
N GLY A 597 18.91 -1.17 15.77
CA GLY A 597 17.89 -0.19 16.16
C GLY A 597 18.17 1.23 15.68
N TYR A 598 17.69 1.55 14.48
CA TYR A 598 17.57 2.90 13.98
C TYR A 598 16.44 3.55 14.77
N ASP A 599 16.76 4.53 15.60
CA ASP A 599 15.74 5.35 16.25
C ASP A 599 14.77 5.90 15.19
N GLU A 600 13.48 5.70 15.44
CA GLU A 600 12.36 6.11 14.59
C GLU A 600 12.27 7.67 14.50
N ASP A 601 13.06 8.32 13.65
CA ASP A 601 13.13 9.80 13.59
C ASP A 601 11.98 10.50 12.86
N LYS A 602 10.85 10.78 13.52
CA LYS A 602 9.67 11.53 13.01
C LYS A 602 9.89 12.67 11.99
N ASP A 603 11.08 13.26 11.92
CA ASP A 603 11.44 14.42 11.10
C ASP A 603 11.90 14.11 9.65
N GLU A 604 12.32 12.88 9.31
CA GLU A 604 12.65 12.57 7.89
C GLU A 604 11.40 12.60 6.99
N ASP A 605 10.19 12.45 7.57
CA ASP A 605 8.94 12.39 6.81
C ASP A 605 8.13 13.70 6.79
N GLU A 606 8.43 14.69 7.64
CA GLU A 606 7.72 15.99 7.53
C GLU A 606 8.08 16.68 6.21
N ASP A 607 9.31 16.50 5.71
CA ASP A 607 9.73 16.92 4.36
C ASP A 607 9.38 15.87 3.25
N GLU A 608 9.09 14.60 3.60
CA GLU A 608 8.59 13.60 2.63
C GLU A 608 7.07 13.71 2.39
N ASP A 609 6.32 14.24 3.36
CA ASP A 609 4.90 14.65 3.25
C ASP A 609 4.75 16.04 2.58
N ASP A 610 5.81 16.86 2.49
CA ASP A 610 5.78 18.16 1.78
C ASP A 610 5.73 18.04 0.24
N CYS A 611 5.65 16.81 -0.30
CA CYS A 611 5.11 16.59 -1.64
C CYS A 611 3.58 16.82 -1.73
N PHE A 612 2.91 17.23 -0.65
CA PHE A 612 1.48 17.51 -0.60
C PHE A 612 1.09 18.94 -0.19
N GLN A 613 2.03 19.87 -0.02
CA GLN A 613 1.71 21.29 0.18
C GLN A 613 2.63 22.18 -0.66
N ASP A 614 2.14 22.64 -1.81
CA ASP A 614 2.68 23.83 -2.44
C ASP A 614 2.12 25.05 -1.68
N GLU A 615 2.97 25.79 -0.95
CA GLU A 615 2.75 27.21 -0.71
C GLU A 615 3.93 28.05 -1.24
N ASP A 616 3.62 28.85 -2.25
CA ASP A 616 4.41 30.00 -2.67
C ASP A 616 4.18 31.18 -1.71
N ALA A 617 5.23 31.70 -1.07
CA ALA A 617 5.30 33.11 -0.64
C ALA A 617 6.74 33.64 -0.39
N TYR A 618 7.32 34.20 -1.46
CA TYR A 618 8.06 35.48 -1.55
C TYR A 618 8.96 36.04 -0.40
N VAL A 619 10.27 36.07 -0.69
CA VAL A 619 11.32 37.11 -0.48
C VAL A 619 11.59 37.75 0.91
N GLY A 620 12.83 37.55 1.38
CA GLY A 620 13.53 38.46 2.28
C GLY A 620 15.06 38.30 2.20
N PHE A 621 15.71 39.22 1.47
CA PHE A 621 17.16 39.44 1.44
C PHE A 621 17.76 39.57 2.85
N PHE A 622 18.93 38.97 3.13
CA PHE A 622 20.01 39.62 3.88
C PHE A 622 21.35 38.95 3.54
N THR A 623 22.31 39.78 3.13
CA THR A 623 23.75 39.54 3.02
C THR A 623 24.41 39.66 4.39
N ASP A 624 25.40 38.83 4.68
CA ASP A 624 26.68 39.16 5.36
C ASP A 624 27.51 37.85 5.35
N SER A 625 28.65 37.79 4.67
CA SER A 625 29.99 38.11 5.21
C SER A 625 30.20 37.52 6.59
N ASP A 626 31.06 36.50 6.72
CA ASP A 626 32.33 36.71 7.39
C ASP A 626 33.32 35.57 7.09
N ASN A 627 34.53 36.02 6.76
CA ASN A 627 35.77 35.25 6.77
C ASN A 627 36.04 34.77 8.21
N ASP A 628 36.66 33.61 8.34
CA ASP A 628 37.77 33.47 9.29
C ASP A 628 38.73 32.38 8.81
N ASP A 629 39.92 32.86 8.44
CA ASP A 629 41.15 32.10 8.28
C ASP A 629 41.60 31.52 9.63
N ALA A 630 41.99 30.25 9.65
CA ALA A 630 43.00 29.78 10.59
C ALA A 630 43.78 28.63 9.95
N SER A 631 44.90 29.01 9.34
CA SER A 631 46.04 28.16 9.06
C SER A 631 46.56 27.51 10.34
N ASP A 632 46.80 26.20 10.33
CA ASP A 632 47.89 25.63 11.12
C ASP A 632 48.63 24.57 10.32
N SER A 633 49.95 24.71 10.36
CA SER A 633 50.97 24.01 9.61
C SER A 633 51.62 22.96 10.51
N GLY A 634 51.67 21.71 10.07
CA GLY A 634 52.44 20.66 10.72
C GLY A 634 52.97 19.67 9.70
N GLU A 635 54.26 19.81 9.37
CA GLU A 635 55.01 18.94 8.46
C GLU A 635 55.33 17.56 9.05
N SER A 636 55.34 16.58 8.13
CA SER A 636 56.24 15.43 8.02
C SER A 636 56.08 14.23 8.97
N GLY A 637 55.90 13.09 8.33
CA GLY A 637 56.01 11.75 8.90
C GLY A 637 55.75 10.73 7.80
N THR A 638 56.69 10.58 6.86
CA THR A 638 56.72 9.47 5.90
C THR A 638 56.86 8.16 6.65
N GLN A 639 55.86 7.31 6.55
CA GLN A 639 55.99 5.90 6.90
C GLN A 639 55.32 5.11 5.78
N GLU A 640 56.17 4.41 5.03
CA GLU A 640 55.79 3.37 4.07
C GLU A 640 55.22 2.22 4.91
N ASP A 641 53.91 2.02 4.85
CA ASP A 641 53.26 0.84 5.41
C ASP A 641 52.88 -0.10 4.26
N ASP A 642 53.25 -1.37 4.46
CA ASP A 642 53.21 -2.49 3.53
C ASP A 642 51.84 -2.67 2.86
N ASP A 643 51.87 -2.91 1.55
CA ASP A 643 50.73 -3.33 0.73
C ASP A 643 50.21 -4.71 1.20
N ASP A 644 49.23 -4.71 2.11
CA ASP A 644 48.38 -5.86 2.35
C ASP A 644 47.51 -6.08 1.09
N GLU A 645 47.97 -6.95 0.19
CA GLU A 645 47.19 -7.39 -0.99
C GLU A 645 45.82 -7.90 -0.54
N VAL A 646 44.78 -7.15 -0.87
CA VAL A 646 43.37 -7.49 -0.61
C VAL A 646 43.06 -8.85 -1.23
N GLU A 647 42.74 -9.86 -0.41
CA GLU A 647 42.37 -11.18 -0.89
C GLU A 647 40.98 -11.14 -1.56
N ILE A 648 40.94 -10.85 -2.87
CA ILE A 648 39.70 -10.75 -3.65
C ILE A 648 39.12 -12.15 -3.89
N GLY A 649 38.04 -12.47 -3.18
CA GLY A 649 37.28 -13.70 -3.36
C GLY A 649 36.51 -13.74 -4.70
N SER A 650 36.66 -14.83 -5.47
CA SER A 650 35.78 -15.15 -6.60
C SER A 650 34.63 -16.04 -6.12
N LEU A 651 33.40 -15.76 -6.55
CA LEU A 651 32.28 -16.66 -6.32
C LEU A 651 32.55 -18.02 -6.98
N SER A 652 32.27 -19.12 -6.26
CA SER A 652 32.48 -20.50 -6.75
C SER A 652 31.51 -20.91 -7.87
N LYS A 653 30.39 -20.19 -8.00
CA LYS A 653 29.41 -20.30 -9.08
C LYS A 653 28.90 -18.90 -9.44
N PRO A 654 28.64 -18.61 -10.73
CA PRO A 654 28.06 -17.33 -11.12
C PRO A 654 26.64 -17.20 -10.57
N VAL A 655 26.38 -16.10 -9.87
CA VAL A 655 25.04 -15.72 -9.40
C VAL A 655 24.46 -14.70 -10.38
N TYR A 656 23.19 -14.85 -10.75
CA TYR A 656 22.53 -13.95 -11.69
C TYR A 656 21.43 -13.16 -10.99
N ILE A 657 21.35 -11.87 -11.29
CA ILE A 657 20.28 -11.00 -10.80
C ILE A 657 19.45 -10.54 -11.99
N PHE A 658 18.13 -10.55 -11.87
CA PHE A 658 17.22 -9.89 -12.80
C PHE A 658 16.64 -8.63 -12.15
N THR A 659 16.84 -7.48 -12.80
CA THR A 659 16.28 -6.21 -12.39
C THR A 659 15.21 -5.76 -13.38
N SER A 660 13.96 -5.65 -12.92
CA SER A 660 12.87 -5.05 -13.68
C SER A 660 12.60 -3.64 -13.14
N SER A 661 12.78 -2.63 -13.98
CA SER A 661 12.62 -1.22 -13.61
C SER A 661 11.80 -0.46 -14.66
N LYS A 662 10.82 0.33 -14.21
CA LYS A 662 9.99 1.19 -15.08
C LYS A 662 10.84 2.30 -15.71
N PRO A 663 10.81 2.49 -17.04
CA PRO A 663 11.55 3.57 -17.68
C PRO A 663 10.96 4.94 -17.31
N MET A 664 11.83 5.94 -17.23
CA MET A 664 11.45 7.35 -17.05
C MET A 664 10.59 7.79 -18.25
N LYS A 665 9.32 8.15 -18.01
CA LYS A 665 8.46 8.80 -19.02
C LYS A 665 8.39 10.30 -18.71
N GLU A 666 8.83 11.13 -19.66
CA GLU A 666 8.91 12.60 -19.56
C GLU A 666 7.55 13.30 -19.31
N SER A 667 6.41 12.63 -19.51
CA SER A 667 5.08 13.25 -19.47
C SER A 667 4.28 13.02 -18.19
N SER A 668 4.89 12.53 -17.10
CA SER A 668 4.19 12.27 -15.83
C SER A 668 4.36 13.41 -14.82
N GLU A 669 4.38 14.64 -15.31
CA GLU A 669 4.40 15.81 -14.44
C GLU A 669 3.01 16.02 -13.81
N ASN A 670 2.95 15.72 -12.50
CA ASN A 670 2.08 16.39 -11.52
C ASN A 670 0.60 15.97 -11.36
N LEU A 671 0.20 14.70 -11.54
CA LEU A 671 -1.12 14.30 -10.99
C LEU A 671 -1.33 12.83 -10.62
N TYR A 672 -0.25 12.09 -10.60
CA TYR A 672 -0.14 10.78 -9.97
C TYR A 672 1.34 10.63 -9.65
N PRO A 673 1.76 10.25 -8.43
CA PRO A 673 3.09 9.71 -8.28
C PRO A 673 3.11 8.36 -9.00
N ASN A 674 3.26 8.35 -10.32
CA ASN A 674 3.68 7.24 -11.18
C ASN A 674 3.22 5.79 -10.84
N ASP A 675 2.04 5.61 -10.24
CA ASP A 675 1.39 4.35 -9.84
C ASP A 675 2.30 3.27 -9.24
N ILE A 676 3.14 3.70 -8.30
CA ILE A 676 4.18 2.93 -7.62
C ILE A 676 5.24 2.50 -8.63
N ASP A 677 6.32 3.27 -8.69
CA ASP A 677 7.41 3.02 -9.62
C ASP A 677 7.95 1.60 -9.46
N LYS A 678 7.68 0.80 -10.49
CA LYS A 678 7.92 -0.63 -10.50
C LYS A 678 9.41 -0.88 -10.56
N HIS A 679 9.99 -1.28 -9.44
CA HIS A 679 11.38 -1.74 -9.35
C HIS A 679 11.44 -3.05 -8.58
N VAL A 680 12.13 -4.04 -9.14
CA VAL A 680 12.42 -5.29 -8.46
C VAL A 680 13.77 -5.84 -8.90
N SER A 681 14.59 -6.26 -7.94
CA SER A 681 15.87 -6.96 -8.18
C SER A 681 15.84 -8.30 -7.45
N ILE A 682 15.96 -9.38 -8.21
CA ILE A 682 15.80 -10.76 -7.70
C ILE A 682 16.96 -11.61 -8.21
N GLU A 683 17.53 -12.43 -7.32
CA GLU A 683 18.40 -13.53 -7.71
C GLU A 683 17.63 -14.57 -8.50
N VAL A 684 18.13 -14.89 -9.69
CA VAL A 684 17.49 -15.81 -10.62
C VAL A 684 18.41 -16.94 -11.04
N HIS A 685 17.79 -18.08 -11.32
CA HIS A 685 18.44 -19.22 -11.96
C HIS A 685 17.87 -19.44 -13.36
N GLY A 686 18.73 -19.79 -14.32
CA GLY A 686 18.32 -20.09 -15.68
C GLY A 686 19.41 -20.79 -16.49
N ASP A 687 18.98 -21.58 -17.48
CA ASP A 687 19.89 -22.32 -18.35
C ASP A 687 20.45 -21.41 -19.44
N ASN A 688 21.75 -21.52 -19.72
CA ASN A 688 22.42 -20.89 -20.87
C ASN A 688 22.21 -19.37 -21.01
N LEU A 689 22.14 -18.63 -19.89
CA LEU A 689 21.87 -17.18 -19.90
C LEU A 689 22.84 -16.34 -20.73
N GLU A 690 24.08 -16.80 -20.83
CA GLU A 690 25.17 -16.17 -21.61
C GLU A 690 25.15 -16.55 -23.09
N SER A 691 24.59 -17.71 -23.44
CA SER A 691 24.63 -18.26 -24.80
C SER A 691 23.40 -17.89 -25.63
N ILE A 692 22.30 -17.50 -24.98
CA ILE A 692 21.07 -17.07 -25.66
C ILE A 692 21.27 -15.62 -26.12
N GLY A 693 20.89 -15.30 -27.35
CA GLY A 693 20.98 -13.94 -27.91
C GLY A 693 19.99 -12.96 -27.27
N PHE A 694 20.20 -11.66 -27.49
CA PHE A 694 19.29 -10.59 -27.02
C PHE A 694 17.98 -10.53 -27.81
N GLN A 695 17.97 -11.05 -29.05
CA GLN A 695 16.82 -11.05 -29.95
C GLN A 695 16.05 -12.38 -29.96
N ASP A 696 16.52 -13.39 -29.22
CA ASP A 696 15.87 -14.68 -29.16
C ASP A 696 14.57 -14.55 -28.35
N GLU A 697 13.44 -14.56 -29.04
CA GLU A 697 12.10 -14.54 -28.45
C GLU A 697 11.63 -15.98 -28.16
N PRO A 698 11.10 -16.30 -26.96
CA PRO A 698 10.58 -15.36 -25.95
C PRO A 698 11.61 -14.85 -24.91
N GLY A 699 12.87 -15.22 -25.03
CA GLY A 699 13.96 -14.92 -24.08
C GLY A 699 14.30 -16.10 -23.17
N PRO A 700 15.36 -15.99 -22.33
CA PRO A 700 15.70 -17.04 -21.37
C PRO A 700 14.62 -17.22 -20.31
N LYS A 701 14.52 -18.46 -19.81
CA LYS A 701 13.61 -18.82 -18.71
C LYS A 701 14.30 -18.59 -17.37
N LEU A 702 13.65 -17.84 -16.48
CA LEU A 702 14.18 -17.48 -15.18
C LEU A 702 13.33 -18.05 -14.04
N LEU A 703 13.99 -18.69 -13.08
CA LEU A 703 13.42 -19.14 -11.81
C LEU A 703 13.83 -18.17 -10.71
N ILE A 704 12.88 -17.80 -9.85
CA ILE A 704 13.05 -16.88 -8.73
C ILE A 704 13.66 -17.63 -7.55
N GLU A 705 14.75 -17.10 -7.00
CA GLU A 705 15.37 -17.61 -5.78
C GLU A 705 15.06 -16.69 -4.58
N ARG A 706 15.60 -15.46 -4.59
CA ARG A 706 15.41 -14.50 -3.47
C ARG A 706 15.54 -13.04 -3.91
N TRP A 707 15.05 -12.13 -3.08
CA TRP A 707 15.23 -10.69 -3.27
C TRP A 707 16.68 -10.29 -3.03
N VAL A 708 17.18 -9.29 -3.77
CA VAL A 708 18.53 -8.74 -3.60
C VAL A 708 18.49 -7.22 -3.67
N ASN A 709 19.16 -6.56 -2.73
CA ASN A 709 19.38 -5.12 -2.77
C ASN A 709 20.69 -4.79 -3.50
N GLY A 710 20.69 -3.73 -4.28
CA GLY A 710 21.90 -3.32 -4.99
C GLY A 710 21.78 -1.97 -5.69
N LEU A 711 22.87 -1.21 -5.67
CA LEU A 711 23.03 0.01 -6.42
C LEU A 711 23.42 -0.34 -7.86
N CYS A 712 22.49 -0.14 -8.80
CA CYS A 712 22.62 -0.60 -10.17
C CYS A 712 22.66 0.58 -11.16
N PHE A 713 23.69 0.66 -12.00
CA PHE A 713 23.84 1.69 -13.03
C PHE A 713 23.54 1.11 -14.42
N PHE A 714 22.31 1.27 -14.89
CA PHE A 714 21.84 0.70 -16.17
C PHE A 714 21.36 1.75 -17.17
N GLN A 715 21.76 3.02 -17.00
CA GLN A 715 21.45 4.08 -17.97
C GLN A 715 22.07 3.75 -19.33
N ASN A 716 21.30 3.94 -20.41
CA ASN A 716 21.68 3.60 -21.79
C ASN A 716 21.80 2.09 -22.11
N HIS A 717 21.52 1.19 -21.16
CA HIS A 717 21.49 -0.24 -21.42
C HIS A 717 20.08 -0.71 -21.82
N SER A 718 20.02 -1.49 -22.90
CA SER A 718 18.76 -2.06 -23.40
C SER A 718 18.24 -3.15 -22.48
N ARG A 719 16.92 -3.17 -22.25
CA ARG A 719 16.26 -4.25 -21.49
C ARG A 719 16.14 -5.50 -22.37
N ARG A 720 16.37 -6.65 -21.77
CA ARG A 720 16.21 -7.97 -22.38
C ARG A 720 14.83 -8.53 -22.06
N SER A 721 14.20 -9.18 -23.05
CA SER A 721 13.01 -10.00 -22.83
C SER A 721 13.36 -11.27 -22.08
N VAL A 722 12.54 -11.64 -21.09
CA VAL A 722 12.70 -12.87 -20.30
C VAL A 722 11.33 -13.49 -20.03
N VAL A 723 11.32 -14.79 -19.71
CA VAL A 723 10.10 -15.50 -19.32
C VAL A 723 10.26 -16.09 -17.93
N PHE A 724 9.32 -15.79 -17.03
CA PHE A 724 9.15 -16.51 -15.77
C PHE A 724 8.13 -17.64 -15.99
N PRO A 725 8.55 -18.92 -15.95
CA PRO A 725 7.65 -20.03 -16.24
C PRO A 725 6.44 -20.09 -15.31
N TRP A 726 5.32 -20.62 -15.81
CA TRP A 726 4.12 -20.85 -15.00
C TRP A 726 4.40 -21.70 -13.77
N HIS A 727 3.78 -21.33 -12.64
CA HIS A 727 3.75 -22.19 -11.45
C HIS A 727 3.21 -23.58 -11.82
N PRO A 728 3.85 -24.69 -11.41
CA PRO A 728 3.51 -26.03 -11.90
C PRO A 728 2.05 -26.45 -11.64
N ALA A 729 1.41 -25.92 -10.59
CA ALA A 729 -0.01 -26.18 -10.31
C ALA A 729 -0.94 -25.69 -11.43
N LEU A 730 -0.58 -24.61 -12.14
CA LEU A 730 -1.35 -24.02 -13.24
C LEU A 730 -1.14 -24.76 -14.56
N ARG A 731 -0.01 -25.46 -14.71
CA ARG A 731 0.28 -26.27 -15.89
C ARG A 731 -0.49 -27.58 -15.81
N ARG A 732 -0.88 -28.14 -16.96
CA ARG A 732 -1.32 -29.56 -17.00
C ARG A 732 -0.13 -30.40 -16.51
N GLY A 733 -0.35 -31.22 -15.48
CA GLY A 733 0.53 -32.34 -15.23
C GLY A 733 0.57 -33.15 -16.51
N SER A 734 1.74 -33.22 -17.15
CA SER A 734 2.00 -34.25 -18.13
C SER A 734 1.92 -35.57 -17.39
N HIS A 735 0.72 -36.15 -17.29
CA HIS A 735 0.59 -37.58 -17.08
C HIS A 735 1.25 -38.22 -18.30
N ARG A 736 2.51 -38.58 -18.14
CA ARG A 736 3.07 -39.71 -18.88
C ARG A 736 2.55 -40.98 -18.23
#